data_AF-A0A5C7J9I6-F1
#
_entry.id   AF-A0A5C7J9I6-F1
#
_cell.length_a   1.000
_cell.length_b   1.000
_cell.length_c   1.000
_cell.angle_alpha   90.00
_cell.angle_beta   90.00
_cell.angle_gamma   90.00
#
_symmetry.space_group_name_H-M   'P 1'
#
loop_
_entity.id
_entity.type
_entity.pdbx_description
1 polymer ?
#
loop_
_entity_poly.entity_id
_entity_poly.type
_entity_poly.pdbx_seq_one_letter_code
_entity_poly.pdbx_strand_id
1 'polypeptide(L)'
;MTTYRHWNVRRDESRIAWITLDVAESPMNKLSASVMAELDALLDDLDRYPPAGAVFQSGKDAGFIAGADIEEFTRLDSPEKARSLVERGWNLFNRVAALSYPTCALIRGHCLGGGLELSLACRYRIAVDEPGTKLALPEVMLGIVPGWGGMLRLPQTIGPVAALDMMLTGKTVDARKARSLGLVDESVPARVMQNAARSLVLSGKPPRHLPFVQRMLNGPLKAVVAHQARNQVARRAPQKHYPAPWAIIDMWANYGGNALAIPGKRPTSLDAIAASPTTRNLVRVFFLQERLKAFGKDADFHPRHVHVVGAGTMGGDIASWCAGRGMTVTLQDQAIERIAPAIRRAAEVFDRKFRGDKLKARMALERIVPDTDGRGARQADVVIEAIFENLEAKQKLFSSLEGIVKPDAVLATNTSSLKIEDIGSALKDPSRLVGIHFFNPVAKMPLVEVVSAGDTDRSAVRRAAAFVKAIDKLPLPVASAPGFLVNAVLGPYMLEAIRCADEGVAVEAIDRALVDFGMPMGPIELVDLVGLDVAMAAGKALTGADTAPRRLTELVAAGHLGKKTGRGFYAWTGGRAQKAKAGAAPDGLAERVIRPLLDATRRCVNQGVVADVDLADAGVIFGTGFAPFTGGPMSYLAALGRAGAADSHVEPVALAKAA
;
A
#
# COMPACT_ATOMS: atom_id res chain seq x y z
N MET A 1 -4.97 9.40 43.74
CA MET A 1 -4.82 8.54 42.55
C MET A 1 -4.38 9.43 41.41
N THR A 2 -3.21 9.17 40.83
CA THR A 2 -2.76 9.84 39.60
C THR A 2 -3.80 9.58 38.51
N THR A 3 -4.35 10.63 37.92
CA THR A 3 -5.29 10.50 36.80
C THR A 3 -4.48 10.65 35.52
N TYR A 4 -4.43 9.60 34.71
CA TYR A 4 -3.77 9.63 33.41
C TYR A 4 -4.78 9.99 32.32
N ARG A 5 -4.34 10.68 31.27
CA ARG A 5 -5.19 11.09 30.16
C ARG A 5 -5.43 9.96 29.15
N HIS A 6 -4.43 9.11 28.93
CA HIS A 6 -4.45 8.09 27.88
C HIS A 6 -4.58 6.66 28.43
N TRP A 7 -4.25 6.44 29.70
CA TRP A 7 -4.27 5.11 30.32
C TRP A 7 -5.31 5.02 31.43
N ASN A 8 -6.10 3.95 31.42
CA ASN A 8 -7.00 3.60 32.52
C ASN A 8 -6.55 2.29 33.16
N VAL A 9 -6.43 2.27 34.49
CA VAL A 9 -6.09 1.06 35.25
C VAL A 9 -7.24 0.67 36.15
N ARG A 10 -7.73 -0.55 35.98
CA ARG A 10 -8.69 -1.18 36.89
C ARG A 10 -8.10 -2.43 37.51
N ARG A 11 -8.15 -2.56 38.83
CA ARG A 11 -7.81 -3.82 39.52
C ARG A 11 -9.06 -4.66 39.72
N ASP A 12 -9.00 -5.95 39.41
CA ASP A 12 -10.09 -6.88 39.69
C ASP A 12 -9.89 -7.64 41.02
N GLU A 13 -10.87 -8.47 41.37
CA GLU A 13 -10.88 -9.28 42.61
C GLU A 13 -9.69 -10.24 42.71
N SER A 14 -9.10 -10.64 41.58
CA SER A 14 -7.89 -11.48 41.52
C SER A 14 -6.60 -10.67 41.61
N ARG A 15 -6.70 -9.37 41.92
CA ARG A 15 -5.59 -8.39 41.92
C ARG A 15 -4.87 -8.28 40.58
N ILE A 16 -5.56 -8.55 39.47
CA ILE A 16 -5.03 -8.28 38.12
C ILE A 16 -5.22 -6.79 37.81
N ALA A 17 -4.16 -6.13 37.35
CA ALA A 17 -4.25 -4.79 36.78
C ALA A 17 -4.63 -4.86 35.30
N TRP A 18 -5.84 -4.41 34.96
CA TRP A 18 -6.30 -4.23 33.58
C TRP A 18 -5.91 -2.83 33.11
N ILE A 19 -4.85 -2.76 32.31
CA ILE A 19 -4.25 -1.53 31.78
C ILE A 19 -4.83 -1.30 30.38
N THR A 20 -5.73 -0.32 30.28
CA THR A 20 -6.46 -0.01 29.06
C THR A 20 -5.88 1.25 28.42
N LEU A 21 -5.35 1.14 27.21
CA LEU A 21 -4.97 2.31 26.41
C LEU A 21 -6.21 2.85 25.69
N ASP A 22 -6.54 4.09 25.96
CA ASP A 22 -7.60 4.84 25.29
C ASP A 22 -7.10 6.26 25.03
N VAL A 23 -6.37 6.44 23.93
CA VAL A 23 -5.76 7.74 23.61
C VAL A 23 -6.87 8.78 23.42
N ALA A 24 -6.91 9.76 24.33
CA ALA A 24 -7.81 10.90 24.25
C ALA A 24 -7.72 11.63 22.90
N GLU A 25 -8.86 12.12 22.41
CA GLU A 25 -8.99 12.91 21.17
C GLU A 25 -8.44 12.24 19.90
N SER A 26 -8.25 10.91 19.93
CA SER A 26 -7.80 10.14 18.78
C SER A 26 -8.75 8.97 18.49
N PRO A 27 -9.07 8.69 17.22
CA PRO A 27 -9.84 7.50 16.85
C PRO A 27 -9.04 6.20 16.97
N MET A 28 -7.71 6.30 17.13
CA MET A 28 -6.79 5.15 17.19
C MET A 28 -5.78 5.31 18.32
N ASN A 29 -5.36 4.19 18.90
CA ASN A 29 -4.26 4.18 19.85
C ASN A 29 -2.92 4.27 19.12
N LYS A 30 -2.16 5.32 19.41
CA LYS A 30 -0.79 5.55 18.94
C LYS A 30 0.13 5.78 20.14
N LEU A 31 1.39 5.37 20.02
CA LEU A 31 2.41 5.56 21.04
C LEU A 31 3.14 6.88 20.80
N SER A 32 2.55 7.98 21.26
CA SER A 32 3.19 9.29 21.29
C SER A 32 4.10 9.45 22.52
N ALA A 33 4.88 10.52 22.56
CA ALA A 33 5.68 10.92 23.71
C ALA A 33 4.88 10.97 25.02
N SER A 34 3.69 11.58 25.00
CA SER A 34 2.83 11.70 26.19
C SER A 34 2.30 10.35 26.65
N VAL A 35 1.87 9.50 25.71
CA VAL A 35 1.37 8.15 26.00
C VAL A 35 2.47 7.30 26.64
N MET A 36 3.71 7.38 26.14
CA MET A 36 4.84 6.64 26.70
C MET A 36 5.26 7.17 28.08
N ALA A 37 5.25 8.50 28.28
CA ALA A 37 5.56 9.09 29.58
C ALA A 37 4.52 8.70 30.65
N GLU A 38 3.24 8.71 30.29
CA GLU A 38 2.19 8.24 31.20
C GLU A 38 2.32 6.74 31.51
N LEU A 39 2.70 5.91 30.52
CA LEU A 39 2.94 4.49 30.76
C LEU A 39 4.10 4.29 31.74
N ASP A 40 5.20 5.03 31.60
CA ASP A 40 6.33 4.94 32.52
C ASP A 40 5.95 5.30 33.96
N ALA A 41 5.23 6.41 34.15
CA ALA A 41 4.70 6.81 35.45
C ALA A 41 3.67 5.81 36.02
N LEU A 42 2.87 5.18 35.15
CA LEU A 42 1.94 4.12 35.53
C LEU A 42 2.67 2.88 36.03
N LEU A 43 3.80 2.52 35.41
CA LEU A 43 4.64 1.43 35.89
C LEU A 43 5.23 1.75 37.27
N ASP A 44 5.63 3.00 37.55
CA ASP A 44 6.08 3.40 38.90
C ASP A 44 4.99 3.16 39.95
N ASP A 45 3.74 3.52 39.64
CA ASP A 45 2.60 3.32 40.55
C ASP A 45 2.26 1.84 40.73
N LEU A 46 2.41 1.01 39.69
CA LEU A 46 2.26 -0.45 39.80
C LEU A 46 3.38 -1.09 40.61
N ASP A 47 4.62 -0.63 40.49
CA ASP A 47 5.78 -1.17 41.20
C ASP A 47 5.71 -0.89 42.71
N ARG A 48 5.06 0.20 43.13
CA ARG A 48 4.76 0.48 44.55
C ARG A 48 3.81 -0.55 45.17
N TYR A 49 2.86 -1.05 44.39
CA TYR A 49 1.87 -2.05 44.83
C TYR A 49 1.69 -3.15 43.78
N PRO A 50 2.65 -4.08 43.63
CA PRO A 50 2.68 -5.03 42.51
C PRO A 50 1.38 -5.85 42.38
N PRO A 51 0.77 -5.91 41.19
CA PRO A 51 -0.41 -6.74 40.97
C PRO A 51 -0.03 -8.23 40.89
N ALA A 52 -1.03 -9.12 40.99
CA ALA A 52 -0.82 -10.54 40.73
C ALA A 52 -0.47 -10.82 39.25
N GLY A 53 -0.91 -9.93 38.36
CA GLY A 53 -0.55 -9.88 36.96
C GLY A 53 -1.10 -8.61 36.30
N ALA A 54 -0.58 -8.24 35.15
CA ALA A 54 -1.03 -7.08 34.39
C ALA A 54 -1.47 -7.47 32.98
N VAL A 55 -2.61 -6.95 32.53
CA VAL A 55 -3.14 -7.18 31.18
C VAL A 55 -3.23 -5.85 30.45
N PHE A 56 -2.47 -5.70 29.36
CA PHE A 56 -2.58 -4.59 28.44
C PHE A 56 -3.69 -4.86 27.43
N GLN A 57 -4.63 -3.93 27.29
CA GLN A 57 -5.73 -3.99 26.32
C GLN A 57 -6.01 -2.61 25.72
N SER A 58 -6.86 -2.56 24.70
CA SER A 58 -7.30 -1.32 24.07
C SER A 58 -8.74 -0.98 24.44
N GLY A 59 -9.01 0.31 24.64
CA GLY A 59 -10.35 0.88 24.76
C GLY A 59 -10.95 1.32 23.41
N LYS A 60 -10.23 1.18 22.29
CA LYS A 60 -10.67 1.60 20.95
C LYS A 60 -11.10 0.43 20.08
N ASP A 61 -12.20 0.61 19.35
CA ASP A 61 -12.67 -0.36 18.34
C ASP A 61 -11.71 -0.49 17.14
N ALA A 62 -10.94 0.56 16.84
CA ALA A 62 -9.99 0.57 15.73
C ALA A 62 -8.85 -0.47 15.88
N GLY A 63 -8.58 -0.91 17.12
CA GLY A 63 -7.63 -1.98 17.41
C GLY A 63 -6.76 -1.72 18.63
N PHE A 64 -5.76 -2.57 18.82
CA PHE A 64 -4.87 -2.56 19.97
C PHE A 64 -4.03 -1.28 20.00
N ILE A 65 -3.04 -1.19 19.11
CA ILE A 65 -2.10 -0.07 18.96
C ILE A 65 -1.61 -0.05 17.51
N ALA A 66 -1.79 1.07 16.82
CA ALA A 66 -1.44 1.24 15.40
C ALA A 66 0.06 1.51 15.15
N GLY A 67 0.84 1.73 16.21
CA GLY A 67 2.28 1.97 16.17
C GLY A 67 2.67 3.25 16.91
N ALA A 68 3.89 3.71 16.63
CA ALA A 68 4.35 5.04 17.03
C ALA A 68 3.52 6.13 16.35
N ASP A 69 3.50 7.33 16.91
CA ASP A 69 2.90 8.47 16.22
C ASP A 69 3.79 8.91 15.05
N ILE A 70 3.31 8.69 13.82
CA ILE A 70 4.10 8.95 12.60
C ILE A 70 4.40 10.45 12.44
N GLU A 71 3.57 11.33 13.03
CA GLU A 71 3.82 12.78 13.05
C GLU A 71 5.06 13.17 13.88
N GLU A 72 5.52 12.33 14.81
CA GLU A 72 6.80 12.58 15.49
C GLU A 72 7.98 12.38 14.52
N PHE A 73 7.83 11.53 13.50
CA PHE A 73 8.88 11.27 12.51
C PHE A 73 9.04 12.43 11.52
N THR A 74 7.98 13.20 11.24
CA THR A 74 8.10 14.39 10.37
C THR A 74 8.90 15.51 11.03
N ARG A 75 9.10 15.45 12.35
CA ARG A 75 9.86 16.43 13.15
C ARG A 75 11.29 15.98 13.43
N LEU A 76 11.71 14.84 12.88
CA LEU A 76 13.09 14.37 12.94
C LEU A 76 13.95 15.20 11.97
N ASP A 77 14.53 16.27 12.48
CA ASP A 77 15.46 17.16 11.78
C ASP A 77 16.94 16.91 12.17
N SER A 78 17.18 16.05 13.17
CA SER A 78 18.53 15.74 13.65
C SER A 78 18.69 14.26 14.08
N PRO A 79 19.90 13.68 13.95
CA PRO A 79 20.22 12.35 14.47
C PRO A 79 19.94 12.18 15.96
N GLU A 80 20.17 13.20 16.77
CA GLU A 80 19.98 13.18 18.23
C GLU A 80 18.50 12.97 18.58
N LYS A 81 17.58 13.63 17.85
CA LYS A 81 16.14 13.42 18.04
C LYS A 81 15.73 12.00 17.68
N ALA A 82 16.29 11.44 16.59
CA ALA A 82 16.02 10.06 16.19
C ALA A 82 16.51 9.06 17.24
N ARG A 83 17.72 9.28 17.78
CA ARG A 83 18.26 8.47 18.87
C ARG A 83 17.39 8.55 20.13
N SER A 84 16.98 9.76 20.52
CA SER A 84 16.13 9.99 21.69
C SER A 84 14.77 9.31 21.57
N LEU A 85 14.17 9.30 20.37
CA LEU A 85 12.91 8.59 20.09
C LEU A 85 13.07 7.08 20.28
N VAL A 86 14.16 6.50 19.75
CA VAL A 86 14.43 5.07 19.89
C VAL A 86 14.75 4.71 21.33
N GLU A 87 15.56 5.52 22.02
CA GLU A 87 15.95 5.32 23.41
C GLU A 87 14.75 5.32 24.36
N ARG A 88 13.80 6.24 24.18
CA ARG A 88 12.56 6.31 24.95
C ARG A 88 11.80 4.98 24.92
N GLY A 89 11.50 4.47 23.73
CA GLY A 89 10.74 3.23 23.60
C GLY A 89 11.56 1.97 23.94
N TRP A 90 12.85 1.95 23.59
CA TRP A 90 13.76 0.84 23.95
C TRP A 90 13.85 0.66 25.47
N ASN A 91 14.09 1.74 26.22
CA ASN A 91 14.21 1.69 27.67
C ASN A 91 12.88 1.31 28.32
N LEU A 92 11.77 1.94 27.90
CA LEU A 92 10.44 1.66 28.44
C LEU A 92 10.01 0.20 28.21
N PHE A 93 10.22 -0.34 27.01
CA PHE A 93 9.80 -1.72 26.72
C PHE A 93 10.73 -2.75 27.36
N ASN A 94 12.02 -2.43 27.56
CA ASN A 94 12.90 -3.26 28.40
C ASN A 94 12.46 -3.24 29.87
N ARG A 95 11.99 -2.10 30.38
CA ARG A 95 11.38 -2.01 31.71
C ARG A 95 10.14 -2.91 31.80
N VAL A 96 9.21 -2.84 30.84
CA VAL A 96 8.04 -3.72 30.77
C VAL A 96 8.43 -5.21 30.77
N ALA A 97 9.46 -5.57 30.01
CA ALA A 97 9.96 -6.95 29.94
C ALA A 97 10.63 -7.43 31.25
N ALA A 98 11.11 -6.50 32.07
CA ALA A 98 11.80 -6.77 33.34
C ALA A 98 10.89 -6.69 34.58
N LEU A 99 9.59 -6.40 34.41
CA LEU A 99 8.64 -6.35 35.53
C LEU A 99 8.61 -7.68 36.30
N SER A 100 8.52 -7.57 37.63
CA SER A 100 8.56 -8.73 38.54
C SER A 100 7.28 -9.59 38.48
N TYR A 101 6.17 -9.00 38.05
CA TYR A 101 4.87 -9.65 37.89
C TYR A 101 4.59 -10.04 36.42
N PRO A 102 3.77 -11.08 36.17
CA PRO A 102 3.46 -11.52 34.81
C PRO A 102 2.63 -10.49 34.05
N THR A 103 2.96 -10.28 32.78
CA THR A 103 2.27 -9.36 31.87
C THR A 103 1.64 -10.10 30.69
N CYS A 104 0.46 -9.68 30.25
CA CYS A 104 -0.23 -10.23 29.09
C CYS A 104 -0.71 -9.11 28.15
N ALA A 105 -0.44 -9.22 26.85
CA ALA A 105 -1.04 -8.36 25.83
C ALA A 105 -2.30 -9.02 25.26
N LEU A 106 -3.47 -8.41 25.48
CA LEU A 106 -4.74 -8.81 24.91
C LEU A 106 -5.00 -8.04 23.61
N ILE A 107 -4.66 -8.67 22.49
CA ILE A 107 -4.60 -8.05 21.16
C ILE A 107 -5.92 -8.26 20.42
N ARG A 108 -6.68 -7.18 20.22
CA ARG A 108 -7.86 -7.12 19.35
C ARG A 108 -7.64 -6.07 18.27
N GLY A 109 -7.97 -6.36 17.01
CA GLY A 109 -7.77 -5.41 15.90
C GLY A 109 -6.29 -5.18 15.55
N HIS A 110 -5.95 -3.98 15.06
CA HIS A 110 -4.61 -3.65 14.60
C HIS A 110 -3.58 -3.59 15.75
N CYS A 111 -2.49 -4.34 15.62
CA CYS A 111 -1.32 -4.34 16.51
C CYS A 111 -0.07 -4.22 15.65
N LEU A 112 0.32 -2.98 15.34
CA LEU A 112 1.32 -2.66 14.34
C LEU A 112 2.50 -1.93 14.96
N GLY A 113 3.69 -2.18 14.43
CA GLY A 113 4.94 -1.53 14.81
C GLY A 113 5.18 -1.54 16.32
N GLY A 114 5.36 -0.36 16.91
CA GLY A 114 5.49 -0.18 18.36
C GLY A 114 4.41 -0.88 19.22
N GLY A 115 3.20 -1.07 18.70
CA GLY A 115 2.16 -1.86 19.35
C GLY A 115 2.50 -3.35 19.49
N LEU A 116 3.07 -3.93 18.43
CA LEU A 116 3.59 -5.29 18.45
C LEU A 116 4.86 -5.36 19.31
N GLU A 117 5.72 -4.36 19.27
CA GLU A 117 6.92 -4.29 20.13
C GLU A 117 6.58 -4.26 21.64
N LEU A 118 5.55 -3.50 22.05
CA LEU A 118 5.03 -3.54 23.42
C LEU A 118 4.48 -4.93 23.76
N SER A 119 3.73 -5.54 22.85
CA SER A 119 3.20 -6.89 23.09
C SER A 119 4.30 -7.96 23.19
N LEU A 120 5.41 -7.79 22.46
CA LEU A 120 6.59 -8.65 22.53
C LEU A 120 7.34 -8.46 23.84
N ALA A 121 7.27 -7.28 24.46
CA ALA A 121 7.80 -7.04 25.80
C ALA A 121 6.96 -7.70 26.90
N CYS A 122 5.68 -8.00 26.64
CA CYS A 122 4.84 -8.74 27.58
C CYS A 122 5.27 -10.22 27.68
N ARG A 123 5.02 -10.86 28.82
CA ARG A 123 5.31 -12.29 29.01
C ARG A 123 4.43 -13.16 28.13
N TYR A 124 3.14 -12.85 28.07
CA TYR A 124 2.14 -13.56 27.29
C TYR A 124 1.43 -12.65 26.28
N ARG A 125 0.89 -13.24 25.21
CA ARG A 125 0.10 -12.56 24.17
C ARG A 125 -1.11 -13.40 23.79
N ILE A 126 -2.27 -12.78 23.70
CA ILE A 126 -3.50 -13.39 23.17
C ILE A 126 -3.96 -12.56 21.97
N ALA A 127 -4.26 -13.20 20.85
CA ALA A 127 -4.92 -12.55 19.73
C ALA A 127 -6.41 -12.92 19.67
N VAL A 128 -7.26 -11.94 19.42
CA VAL A 128 -8.69 -12.16 19.16
C VAL A 128 -8.87 -12.56 17.70
N ASP A 129 -9.49 -13.72 17.44
CA ASP A 129 -9.74 -14.25 16.09
C ASP A 129 -10.92 -13.54 15.41
N GLU A 130 -10.66 -12.33 14.94
CA GLU A 130 -11.59 -11.52 14.14
C GLU A 130 -10.89 -11.06 12.84
N PRO A 131 -11.64 -10.81 11.74
CA PRO A 131 -11.04 -10.42 10.46
C PRO A 131 -10.11 -9.19 10.54
N GLY A 132 -10.42 -8.24 11.43
CA GLY A 132 -9.66 -7.02 11.67
C GLY A 132 -8.40 -7.19 12.51
N THR A 133 -8.19 -8.33 13.18
CA THR A 133 -6.98 -8.54 13.99
C THR A 133 -5.78 -8.81 13.10
N LYS A 134 -4.82 -7.87 13.10
CA LYS A 134 -3.61 -7.90 12.25
C LYS A 134 -2.39 -7.49 13.07
N LEU A 135 -1.35 -8.31 13.02
CA LEU A 135 -0.08 -8.07 13.69
C LEU A 135 1.04 -7.85 12.66
N ALA A 136 1.84 -6.80 12.79
CA ALA A 136 2.97 -6.53 11.87
C ALA A 136 4.02 -5.59 12.48
N LEU A 137 5.23 -5.59 11.88
CA LEU A 137 6.26 -4.56 12.06
C LEU A 137 6.49 -3.84 10.71
N PRO A 138 5.68 -2.82 10.37
CA PRO A 138 5.70 -2.15 9.06
C PRO A 138 6.76 -1.05 8.92
N GLU A 139 7.64 -0.87 9.89
CA GLU A 139 8.65 0.20 9.96
C GLU A 139 9.48 0.35 8.67
N VAL A 140 9.83 -0.77 8.04
CA VAL A 140 10.59 -0.77 6.78
C VAL A 140 9.88 -0.02 5.65
N MET A 141 8.54 0.03 5.66
CA MET A 141 7.73 0.74 4.67
C MET A 141 7.88 2.26 4.79
N LEU A 142 8.27 2.75 5.96
CA LEU A 142 8.57 4.16 6.25
C LEU A 142 10.07 4.47 6.12
N GLY A 143 10.89 3.49 5.72
CA GLY A 143 12.35 3.65 5.68
C GLY A 143 13.02 3.67 7.06
N ILE A 144 12.33 3.21 8.11
CA ILE A 144 12.86 3.12 9.48
C ILE A 144 12.96 1.67 9.94
N VAL A 145 13.35 1.46 11.20
CA VAL A 145 13.56 0.13 11.79
C VAL A 145 12.69 -0.07 13.05
N PRO A 146 12.27 -1.31 13.38
CA PRO A 146 11.55 -1.60 14.62
C PRO A 146 12.50 -1.54 15.83
N GLY A 147 12.71 -0.30 16.28
CA GLY A 147 13.77 0.10 17.20
C GLY A 147 13.44 -0.02 18.69
N TRP A 148 12.18 -0.29 19.08
CA TRP A 148 11.79 -0.43 20.49
C TRP A 148 11.89 -1.88 21.00
N GLY A 149 12.59 -2.73 20.24
CA GLY A 149 12.95 -4.09 20.61
C GLY A 149 12.31 -5.16 19.72
N GLY A 150 11.65 -4.80 18.62
CA GLY A 150 11.13 -5.73 17.63
C GLY A 150 12.25 -6.57 16.99
N MET A 151 13.37 -5.94 16.64
CA MET A 151 14.56 -6.66 16.12
C MET A 151 15.21 -7.59 17.14
N LEU A 152 15.00 -7.35 18.43
CA LEU A 152 15.47 -8.21 19.52
C LEU A 152 14.49 -9.37 19.78
N ARG A 153 13.24 -9.03 20.11
CA ARG A 153 12.27 -9.97 20.68
C ARG A 153 11.52 -10.80 19.64
N LEU A 154 11.25 -10.26 18.44
CA LEU A 154 10.52 -11.02 17.42
C LEU A 154 11.30 -12.26 16.94
N PRO A 155 12.60 -12.16 16.59
CA PRO A 155 13.41 -13.33 16.25
C PRO A 155 13.53 -14.33 17.41
N GLN A 156 13.54 -13.87 18.66
CA GLN A 156 13.53 -14.71 19.86
C GLN A 156 12.18 -15.40 20.10
N THR A 157 11.09 -14.90 19.52
CA THR A 157 9.73 -15.42 19.73
C THR A 157 9.34 -16.42 18.63
N ILE A 158 9.57 -16.07 17.35
CA ILE A 158 9.09 -16.87 16.20
C ILE A 158 10.21 -17.43 15.32
N GLY A 159 11.47 -17.23 15.71
CA GLY A 159 12.64 -17.61 14.93
C GLY A 159 12.99 -16.55 13.87
N PRO A 160 14.28 -16.47 13.47
CA PRO A 160 14.78 -15.34 12.69
C PRO A 160 14.27 -15.31 11.26
N VAL A 161 13.98 -16.47 10.64
CA VAL A 161 13.49 -16.51 9.26
C VAL A 161 12.11 -15.86 9.15
N ALA A 162 11.16 -16.25 10.00
CA ALA A 162 9.81 -15.67 10.02
C ALA A 162 9.84 -14.20 10.51
N ALA A 163 10.69 -13.89 11.49
CA ALA A 163 10.83 -12.53 11.99
C ALA A 163 11.39 -11.56 10.95
N LEU A 164 12.47 -11.93 10.25
CA LEU A 164 13.06 -11.11 9.18
C LEU A 164 12.08 -10.96 8.02
N ASP A 165 11.38 -12.02 7.64
CA ASP A 165 10.34 -11.95 6.61
C ASP A 165 9.22 -10.97 6.98
N MET A 166 8.79 -10.91 8.26
CA MET A 166 7.86 -9.87 8.73
C MET A 166 8.49 -8.47 8.73
N MET A 167 9.68 -8.29 9.30
CA MET A 167 10.33 -6.96 9.45
C MET A 167 10.80 -6.37 8.12
N LEU A 168 11.21 -7.18 7.14
CA LEU A 168 11.73 -6.73 5.85
C LEU A 168 10.64 -6.49 4.81
N THR A 169 9.42 -6.98 5.05
CA THR A 169 8.29 -6.79 4.13
C THR A 169 7.15 -5.96 4.73
N GLY A 170 7.16 -5.75 6.06
CA GLY A 170 6.06 -5.09 6.77
C GLY A 170 4.74 -5.86 6.73
N LYS A 171 4.74 -7.12 6.30
CA LYS A 171 3.50 -7.88 6.07
C LYS A 171 2.78 -8.20 7.37
N THR A 172 1.45 -8.25 7.27
CA THR A 172 0.57 -8.60 8.38
C THR A 172 0.37 -10.11 8.51
N VAL A 173 0.18 -10.56 9.75
CA VAL A 173 -0.33 -11.88 10.08
C VAL A 173 -1.66 -11.75 10.83
N ASP A 174 -2.62 -12.63 10.52
CA ASP A 174 -3.86 -12.73 11.28
C ASP A 174 -3.68 -13.52 12.59
N ALA A 175 -4.70 -13.52 13.45
CA ALA A 175 -4.66 -14.18 14.77
C ALA A 175 -4.28 -15.66 14.69
N ARG A 176 -4.86 -16.41 13.74
CA ARG A 176 -4.59 -17.84 13.56
C ARG A 176 -3.16 -18.09 13.11
N LYS A 177 -2.68 -17.31 12.12
CA LYS A 177 -1.30 -17.43 11.65
C LYS A 177 -0.32 -17.02 12.74
N ALA A 178 -0.61 -15.96 13.50
CA ALA A 178 0.18 -15.53 14.66
C ALA A 178 0.31 -16.67 15.68
N ARG A 179 -0.79 -17.37 15.99
CA ARG A 179 -0.76 -18.55 16.87
C ARG A 179 0.09 -19.68 16.31
N SER A 180 -0.05 -20.00 15.02
CA SER A 180 0.73 -21.05 14.35
C SER A 180 2.25 -20.78 14.35
N LEU A 181 2.64 -19.51 14.28
CA LEU A 181 4.04 -19.07 14.33
C LEU A 181 4.60 -19.05 15.76
N GLY A 182 3.74 -19.09 16.77
CA GLY A 182 4.12 -18.85 18.17
C GLY A 182 4.30 -17.36 18.50
N LEU A 183 3.81 -16.45 17.64
CA LEU A 183 3.83 -15.01 17.92
C LEU A 183 2.90 -14.66 19.08
N VAL A 184 1.75 -15.35 19.15
CA VAL A 184 0.82 -15.29 20.28
C VAL A 184 0.68 -16.66 20.93
N ASP A 185 0.46 -16.65 22.24
CA ASP A 185 0.28 -17.85 23.05
C ASP A 185 -1.08 -18.47 22.80
N GLU A 186 -2.14 -17.68 22.61
CA GLU A 186 -3.46 -18.17 22.25
C GLU A 186 -4.15 -17.29 21.21
N SER A 187 -5.01 -17.91 20.39
CA SER A 187 -5.93 -17.22 19.47
C SER A 187 -7.35 -17.60 19.85
N VAL A 188 -8.16 -16.64 20.29
CA VAL A 188 -9.47 -16.92 20.90
C VAL A 188 -10.60 -16.07 20.29
N PRO A 189 -11.84 -16.56 20.29
CA PRO A 189 -13.00 -15.72 19.95
C PRO A 189 -13.17 -14.55 20.94
N ALA A 190 -13.68 -13.41 20.47
CA ALA A 190 -13.87 -12.21 21.30
C ALA A 190 -14.66 -12.46 22.59
N ARG A 191 -15.70 -13.29 22.53
CA ARG A 191 -16.58 -13.63 23.67
C ARG A 191 -15.87 -14.23 24.89
N VAL A 192 -14.67 -14.81 24.73
CA VAL A 192 -13.91 -15.43 25.84
C VAL A 192 -12.58 -14.73 26.12
N MET A 193 -12.30 -13.61 25.44
CA MET A 193 -10.96 -13.01 25.41
C MET A 193 -10.45 -12.56 26.79
N GLN A 194 -11.32 -11.99 27.64
CA GLN A 194 -10.97 -11.54 28.98
C GLN A 194 -10.71 -12.72 29.92
N ASN A 195 -11.53 -13.77 29.86
CA ASN A 195 -11.33 -14.98 30.66
C ASN A 195 -10.04 -15.70 30.27
N ALA A 196 -9.72 -15.75 28.98
CA ALA A 196 -8.46 -16.30 28.49
C ALA A 196 -7.25 -15.48 29.00
N ALA A 197 -7.32 -14.14 28.95
CA ALA A 197 -6.26 -13.28 29.46
C ALA A 197 -6.03 -13.45 30.97
N ARG A 198 -7.11 -13.48 31.76
CA ARG A 198 -7.05 -13.76 33.21
C ARG A 198 -6.40 -15.10 33.49
N SER A 199 -6.87 -16.17 32.83
CA SER A 199 -6.35 -17.51 33.05
C SER A 199 -4.86 -17.61 32.68
N LEU A 200 -4.46 -17.01 31.55
CA LEU A 200 -3.09 -17.10 31.08
C LEU A 200 -2.12 -16.29 31.95
N VAL A 201 -2.46 -15.06 32.31
CA VAL A 201 -1.57 -14.19 33.09
C VAL A 201 -1.30 -14.74 34.49
N LEU A 202 -2.29 -15.40 35.11
CA LEU A 202 -2.16 -16.03 36.42
C LEU A 202 -1.66 -17.49 36.38
N SER A 203 -1.43 -18.05 35.19
CA SER A 203 -1.13 -19.48 35.04
C SER A 203 0.22 -19.93 35.60
N GLY A 204 1.15 -19.00 35.84
CA GLY A 204 2.52 -19.30 36.23
C GLY A 204 3.33 -20.06 35.16
N LYS A 205 2.78 -20.25 33.94
CA LYS A 205 3.45 -21.01 32.88
C LYS A 205 4.76 -20.33 32.45
N PRO A 206 5.87 -21.05 32.32
CA PRO A 206 7.09 -20.44 31.81
C PRO A 206 6.89 -19.91 30.38
N PRO A 207 7.60 -18.84 29.99
CA PRO A 207 7.55 -18.33 28.63
C PRO A 207 7.93 -19.41 27.61
N ARG A 208 7.30 -19.37 26.44
CA ARG A 208 7.64 -20.29 25.35
C ARG A 208 9.06 -20.05 24.86
N HIS A 209 9.85 -21.11 24.78
CA HIS A 209 11.17 -21.07 24.16
C HIS A 209 11.11 -21.51 22.69
N LEU A 210 12.02 -20.97 21.88
CA LEU A 210 12.21 -21.43 20.52
C LEU A 210 12.65 -22.90 20.49
N PRO A 211 12.19 -23.67 19.48
CA PRO A 211 12.75 -24.98 19.18
C PRO A 211 14.27 -24.91 18.97
N PHE A 212 14.98 -26.00 19.28
CA PHE A 212 16.45 -26.06 19.24
C PHE A 212 17.04 -25.52 17.93
N VAL A 213 16.50 -25.94 16.78
CA VAL A 213 16.95 -25.49 15.46
C VAL A 213 16.83 -23.96 15.31
N GLN A 214 15.70 -23.38 15.71
CA GLN A 214 15.49 -21.93 15.64
C GLN A 214 16.41 -21.16 16.59
N ARG A 215 16.76 -21.74 17.75
CA ARG A 215 17.77 -21.15 18.65
C ARG A 215 19.16 -21.13 18.01
N MET A 216 19.55 -22.21 17.33
CA MET A 216 20.82 -22.26 16.60
C MET A 216 20.87 -21.21 15.48
N LEU A 217 19.78 -21.08 14.70
CA LEU A 217 19.64 -20.07 13.66
C LEU A 217 19.63 -18.62 14.21
N ASN A 218 19.11 -18.41 15.42
CA ASN A 218 19.12 -17.09 16.07
C ASN A 218 20.40 -16.84 16.90
N GLY A 219 21.30 -17.81 17.01
CA GLY A 219 22.53 -17.76 17.79
C GLY A 219 23.76 -18.01 16.91
N PRO A 220 24.45 -19.17 17.03
CA PRO A 220 25.71 -19.43 16.32
C PRO A 220 25.59 -19.40 14.79
N LEU A 221 24.42 -19.74 14.22
CA LEU A 221 24.20 -19.74 12.77
C LEU A 221 23.55 -18.45 12.25
N LYS A 222 23.45 -17.41 13.09
CA LYS A 222 22.87 -16.10 12.76
C LYS A 222 23.48 -15.46 11.52
N ALA A 223 24.78 -15.60 11.31
CA ALA A 223 25.48 -15.07 10.13
C ALA A 223 25.00 -15.69 8.81
N VAL A 224 24.65 -16.98 8.80
CA VAL A 224 24.14 -17.68 7.60
C VAL A 224 22.76 -17.14 7.21
N VAL A 225 21.88 -17.00 8.21
CA VAL A 225 20.54 -16.44 8.00
C VAL A 225 20.63 -14.98 7.53
N ALA A 226 21.53 -14.19 8.13
CA ALA A 226 21.77 -12.81 7.72
C ALA A 226 22.28 -12.72 6.27
N HIS A 227 23.22 -13.60 5.87
CA HIS A 227 23.71 -13.66 4.49
C HIS A 227 22.57 -14.00 3.51
N GLN A 228 21.75 -15.00 3.83
CA GLN A 228 20.60 -15.36 2.99
C GLN A 228 19.58 -14.21 2.89
N ALA A 229 19.30 -13.52 4.01
CA ALA A 229 18.42 -12.37 4.03
C ALA A 229 18.96 -11.22 3.18
N ARG A 230 20.27 -10.92 3.25
CA ARG A 230 20.92 -9.91 2.40
C ARG A 230 20.80 -10.25 0.92
N ASN A 231 21.01 -11.51 0.54
CA ASN A 231 20.85 -11.95 -0.85
C ASN A 231 19.40 -11.80 -1.36
N GLN A 232 18.41 -12.02 -0.49
CA GLN A 232 17.00 -11.81 -0.85
C GLN A 232 16.66 -10.33 -0.98
N VAL A 233 17.14 -9.49 -0.04
CA VAL A 233 16.95 -8.04 -0.06
C VAL A 233 17.65 -7.41 -1.26
N ALA A 234 18.89 -7.78 -1.57
CA ALA A 234 19.65 -7.23 -2.70
C ALA A 234 18.93 -7.38 -4.05
N ARG A 235 18.10 -8.41 -4.21
CA ARG A 235 17.31 -8.65 -5.43
C ARG A 235 16.07 -7.76 -5.56
N ARG A 236 15.60 -7.16 -4.47
CA ARG A 236 14.31 -6.43 -4.42
C ARG A 236 14.44 -4.99 -3.93
N ALA A 237 15.42 -4.72 -3.09
CA ALA A 237 15.63 -3.46 -2.40
C ALA A 237 17.14 -3.16 -2.33
N PRO A 238 17.71 -2.58 -3.40
CA PRO A 238 19.10 -2.17 -3.43
C PRO A 238 19.41 -1.22 -2.25
N GLN A 239 20.57 -1.42 -1.60
CA GLN A 239 20.94 -0.64 -0.40
C GLN A 239 20.97 0.87 -0.66
N LYS A 240 21.38 1.27 -1.87
CA LYS A 240 21.40 2.67 -2.33
C LYS A 240 20.02 3.34 -2.22
N HIS A 241 18.94 2.62 -2.56
CA HIS A 241 17.59 3.16 -2.53
C HIS A 241 16.89 2.93 -1.20
N TYR A 242 17.11 1.77 -0.60
CA TYR A 242 16.41 1.33 0.61
C TYR A 242 17.43 0.86 1.65
N PRO A 243 17.97 1.76 2.49
CA PRO A 243 18.98 1.39 3.49
C PRO A 243 18.38 0.64 4.70
N ALA A 244 17.11 0.88 5.05
CA ALA A 244 16.48 0.30 6.23
C ALA A 244 16.43 -1.25 6.27
N PRO A 245 16.07 -1.97 5.20
CA PRO A 245 16.16 -3.44 5.17
C PRO A 245 17.56 -3.98 5.52
N TRP A 246 18.60 -3.31 5.03
CA TRP A 246 19.99 -3.68 5.30
C TRP A 246 20.39 -3.38 6.74
N ALA A 247 19.94 -2.23 7.26
CA ALA A 247 20.11 -1.87 8.65
C ALA A 247 19.45 -2.92 9.56
N ILE A 248 18.19 -3.30 9.34
CA ILE A 248 17.47 -4.33 10.12
C ILE A 248 18.29 -5.62 10.24
N ILE A 249 18.82 -6.12 9.13
CA ILE A 249 19.64 -7.34 9.13
C ILE A 249 20.93 -7.13 9.93
N ASP A 250 21.62 -6.00 9.74
CA ASP A 250 22.87 -5.68 10.42
C ASP A 250 22.67 -5.52 11.94
N MET A 251 21.65 -4.75 12.36
CA MET A 251 21.32 -4.53 13.77
C MET A 251 21.04 -5.86 14.47
N TRP A 252 20.23 -6.72 13.86
CA TRP A 252 19.91 -8.04 14.42
C TRP A 252 21.13 -8.97 14.44
N ALA A 253 21.89 -9.02 13.35
CA ALA A 253 23.01 -9.94 13.18
C ALA A 253 24.20 -9.61 14.09
N ASN A 254 24.53 -8.32 14.21
CA ASN A 254 25.80 -7.89 14.81
C ASN A 254 25.63 -7.15 16.15
N TYR A 255 24.43 -6.66 16.47
CA TYR A 255 24.19 -5.80 17.64
C TYR A 255 23.02 -6.29 18.52
N GLY A 256 22.61 -7.55 18.36
CA GLY A 256 21.54 -8.15 19.16
C GLY A 256 20.16 -7.51 18.95
N GLY A 257 19.97 -6.74 17.87
CA GLY A 257 18.74 -5.98 17.62
C GLY A 257 18.67 -4.66 18.39
N ASN A 258 19.74 -4.23 19.08
CA ASN A 258 19.82 -2.92 19.71
C ASN A 258 20.31 -1.87 18.70
N ALA A 259 19.38 -1.05 18.22
CA ALA A 259 19.68 0.01 17.25
C ALA A 259 20.61 1.11 17.81
N LEU A 260 20.62 1.30 19.14
CA LEU A 260 21.43 2.32 19.82
C LEU A 260 22.91 1.93 19.92
N ALA A 261 23.23 0.64 19.76
CA ALA A 261 24.58 0.10 19.89
C ALA A 261 25.45 0.29 18.64
N ILE A 262 24.86 0.76 17.53
CA ILE A 262 25.55 0.91 16.26
C ILE A 262 26.33 2.23 16.25
N PRO A 263 27.63 2.24 15.89
CA PRO A 263 28.39 3.47 15.75
C PRO A 263 27.78 4.39 14.69
N GLY A 264 27.63 5.68 15.00
CA GLY A 264 26.96 6.67 14.14
C GLY A 264 27.51 6.77 12.71
N LYS A 265 28.82 6.52 12.52
CA LYS A 265 29.48 6.57 11.20
C LYS A 265 29.13 5.41 10.26
N ARG A 266 28.45 4.35 10.73
CA ARG A 266 28.06 3.23 9.86
C ARG A 266 26.86 3.61 8.99
N PRO A 267 26.78 3.14 7.73
CA PRO A 267 25.63 3.40 6.86
C PRO A 267 24.33 2.76 7.36
N THR A 268 24.43 1.83 8.32
CA THR A 268 23.31 1.16 8.99
C THR A 268 22.98 1.78 10.35
N SER A 269 23.63 2.88 10.76
CA SER A 269 23.33 3.57 12.03
C SER A 269 21.97 4.27 11.99
N LEU A 270 21.41 4.58 13.16
CA LEU A 270 20.19 5.38 13.25
C LEU A 270 20.39 6.78 12.63
N ASP A 271 21.58 7.35 12.80
CA ASP A 271 21.95 8.66 12.26
C ASP A 271 21.87 8.65 10.72
N ALA A 272 22.44 7.62 10.09
CA ALA A 272 22.41 7.45 8.63
C ALA A 272 20.98 7.21 8.10
N ILE A 273 20.18 6.42 8.83
CA ILE A 273 18.78 6.15 8.46
C ILE A 273 17.92 7.41 8.61
N ALA A 274 18.05 8.16 9.69
CA ALA A 274 17.30 9.39 9.94
C ALA A 274 17.67 10.49 8.93
N ALA A 275 18.97 10.61 8.58
CA ALA A 275 19.43 11.59 7.60
C ALA A 275 19.06 11.24 6.15
N SER A 276 18.69 9.98 5.88
CA SER A 276 18.42 9.48 4.53
C SER A 276 17.24 10.21 3.87
N PRO A 277 17.40 10.71 2.63
CA PRO A 277 16.28 11.22 1.84
C PRO A 277 15.16 10.19 1.66
N THR A 278 15.51 8.90 1.56
CA THR A 278 14.55 7.80 1.43
C THR A 278 13.56 7.79 2.59
N THR A 279 14.03 7.93 3.84
CA THR A 279 13.17 7.91 5.03
C THR A 279 12.15 9.05 4.97
N ARG A 280 12.60 10.28 4.69
CA ARG A 280 11.70 11.44 4.54
C ARG A 280 10.66 11.22 3.44
N ASN A 281 11.12 10.69 2.31
CA ASN A 281 10.27 10.45 1.15
C ASN A 281 9.23 9.35 1.43
N LEU A 282 9.61 8.24 2.06
CA LEU A 282 8.69 7.16 2.40
C LEU A 282 7.67 7.56 3.48
N VAL A 283 8.08 8.35 4.47
CA VAL A 283 7.14 8.98 5.43
C VAL A 283 6.16 9.88 4.68
N ARG A 284 6.62 10.68 3.71
CA ARG A 284 5.73 11.47 2.86
C ARG A 284 4.77 10.58 2.06
N VAL A 285 5.25 9.51 1.42
CA VAL A 285 4.41 8.56 0.67
C VAL A 285 3.32 7.95 1.56
N PHE A 286 3.61 7.68 2.83
CA PHE A 286 2.60 7.25 3.80
C PHE A 286 1.49 8.29 3.98
N PHE A 287 1.84 9.57 4.20
CA PHE A 287 0.83 10.63 4.32
C PHE A 287 0.04 10.86 3.03
N LEU A 288 0.67 10.72 1.86
CA LEU A 288 -0.04 10.71 0.58
C LEU A 288 -1.09 9.59 0.52
N GLN A 289 -0.72 8.38 0.98
CA GLN A 289 -1.64 7.26 1.03
C GLN A 289 -2.80 7.51 1.99
N GLU A 290 -2.53 8.04 3.19
CA GLU A 290 -3.56 8.39 4.17
C GLU A 290 -4.51 9.46 3.64
N ARG A 291 -3.98 10.45 2.92
CA ARG A 291 -4.79 11.46 2.23
C ARG A 291 -5.72 10.83 1.20
N LEU A 292 -5.24 9.88 0.40
CA LEU A 292 -6.10 9.15 -0.54
C LEU A 292 -7.20 8.36 0.18
N LYS A 293 -6.88 7.68 1.30
CA LYS A 293 -7.87 6.94 2.11
C LYS A 293 -8.92 7.83 2.79
N ALA A 294 -8.62 9.11 2.96
CA ALA A 294 -9.54 10.07 3.56
C ALA A 294 -10.69 10.43 2.61
N PHE A 295 -10.49 10.36 1.29
CA PHE A 295 -11.58 10.60 0.34
C PHE A 295 -12.68 9.54 0.52
N GLY A 296 -13.93 10.01 0.58
CA GLY A 296 -15.09 9.18 0.84
C GLY A 296 -15.26 8.76 2.31
N LYS A 297 -14.42 9.23 3.25
CA LYS A 297 -14.57 8.92 4.69
C LYS A 297 -15.86 9.49 5.30
N ASP A 298 -16.24 10.69 4.86
CA ASP A 298 -17.38 11.43 5.43
C ASP A 298 -18.70 11.16 4.68
N ALA A 299 -18.69 10.27 3.68
CA ALA A 299 -19.90 9.89 2.97
C ALA A 299 -20.59 8.74 3.71
N ASP A 300 -21.85 8.95 4.11
CA ASP A 300 -22.70 7.87 4.59
C ASP A 300 -23.20 7.02 3.41
N PHE A 301 -22.30 6.21 2.86
CA PHE A 301 -22.58 5.34 1.72
C PHE A 301 -21.96 3.97 1.94
N HIS A 302 -22.81 2.97 2.10
CA HIS A 302 -22.44 1.60 2.44
C HIS A 302 -22.92 0.63 1.36
N PRO A 303 -22.23 0.56 0.20
CA PRO A 303 -22.68 -0.22 -0.95
C PRO A 303 -22.69 -1.72 -0.63
N ARG A 304 -23.80 -2.38 -0.95
CA ARG A 304 -23.99 -3.83 -0.76
C ARG A 304 -24.17 -4.57 -2.08
N HIS A 305 -24.78 -3.91 -3.07
CA HIS A 305 -25.08 -4.48 -4.38
C HIS A 305 -24.32 -3.72 -5.48
N VAL A 306 -23.49 -4.44 -6.23
CA VAL A 306 -22.76 -3.92 -7.39
C VAL A 306 -23.30 -4.59 -8.64
N HIS A 307 -23.53 -3.82 -9.69
CA HIS A 307 -23.85 -4.33 -11.02
C HIS A 307 -22.72 -3.99 -11.98
N VAL A 308 -22.11 -5.00 -12.59
CA VAL A 308 -21.01 -4.83 -13.55
C VAL A 308 -21.51 -5.20 -14.93
N VAL A 309 -21.41 -4.26 -15.89
CA VAL A 309 -21.80 -4.48 -17.28
C VAL A 309 -20.58 -4.75 -18.13
N GLY A 310 -20.49 -5.95 -18.70
CA GLY A 310 -19.36 -6.49 -19.45
C GLY A 310 -18.58 -7.50 -18.61
N ALA A 311 -18.52 -8.76 -19.06
CA ALA A 311 -17.83 -9.87 -18.39
C ALA A 311 -16.46 -10.20 -18.99
N GLY A 312 -15.87 -9.23 -19.70
CA GLY A 312 -14.49 -9.29 -20.16
C GLY A 312 -13.48 -9.39 -19.00
N THR A 313 -12.19 -9.21 -19.31
CA THR A 313 -11.13 -9.30 -18.30
C THR A 313 -11.35 -8.32 -17.14
N MET A 314 -11.57 -7.04 -17.45
CA MET A 314 -11.75 -6.00 -16.42
C MET A 314 -13.02 -6.20 -15.61
N GLY A 315 -14.18 -6.32 -16.26
CA GLY A 315 -15.45 -6.47 -15.53
C GLY A 315 -15.51 -7.74 -14.68
N GLY A 316 -14.95 -8.87 -15.17
CA GLY A 316 -14.81 -10.08 -14.36
C GLY A 316 -13.90 -9.92 -13.14
N ASP A 317 -12.78 -9.19 -13.28
CA ASP A 317 -11.84 -8.93 -12.19
C ASP A 317 -12.43 -7.95 -11.16
N ILE A 318 -13.14 -6.90 -11.61
CA ILE A 318 -13.88 -5.96 -10.76
C ILE A 318 -14.95 -6.70 -9.97
N ALA A 319 -15.75 -7.55 -10.63
CA ALA A 319 -16.79 -8.34 -9.99
C ALA A 319 -16.20 -9.29 -8.93
N SER A 320 -15.12 -9.99 -9.27
CA SER A 320 -14.41 -10.88 -8.35
C SER A 320 -13.85 -10.14 -7.14
N TRP A 321 -13.32 -8.93 -7.34
CA TRP A 321 -12.77 -8.12 -6.27
C TRP A 321 -13.86 -7.64 -5.30
N CYS A 322 -14.96 -7.09 -5.82
CA CYS A 322 -16.09 -6.62 -5.02
C CYS A 322 -16.74 -7.77 -4.22
N ALA A 323 -16.97 -8.93 -4.85
CA ALA A 323 -17.47 -10.12 -4.18
C ALA A 323 -16.53 -10.62 -3.08
N GLY A 324 -15.21 -10.57 -3.34
CA GLY A 324 -14.17 -10.89 -2.38
C GLY A 324 -14.06 -9.92 -1.19
N ARG A 325 -14.77 -8.78 -1.24
CA ARG A 325 -14.94 -7.79 -0.16
C ARG A 325 -16.31 -7.88 0.53
N GLY A 326 -17.14 -8.86 0.14
CA GLY A 326 -18.40 -9.18 0.80
C GLY A 326 -19.64 -8.61 0.11
N MET A 327 -19.49 -7.87 -0.99
CA MET A 327 -20.61 -7.30 -1.76
C MET A 327 -21.27 -8.36 -2.64
N THR A 328 -22.58 -8.24 -2.85
CA THR A 328 -23.29 -9.02 -3.86
C THR A 328 -23.07 -8.36 -5.22
N VAL A 329 -22.66 -9.12 -6.23
CA VAL A 329 -22.34 -8.62 -7.55
C VAL A 329 -23.20 -9.32 -8.60
N THR A 330 -23.89 -8.54 -9.42
CA THR A 330 -24.51 -9.06 -10.65
C THR A 330 -23.61 -8.74 -11.83
N LEU A 331 -23.31 -9.75 -12.65
CA LEU A 331 -22.37 -9.64 -13.77
C LEU A 331 -23.12 -9.86 -15.08
N GLN A 332 -23.29 -8.79 -15.85
CA GLN A 332 -24.01 -8.78 -17.11
C GLN A 332 -23.06 -8.90 -18.30
N ASP A 333 -23.48 -9.68 -19.29
CA ASP A 333 -22.93 -9.67 -20.66
C ASP A 333 -24.05 -10.12 -21.62
N GLN A 334 -23.80 -10.06 -22.93
CA GLN A 334 -24.78 -10.38 -23.97
C GLN A 334 -25.22 -11.84 -23.96
N ALA A 335 -24.37 -12.75 -23.47
CA ALA A 335 -24.64 -14.18 -23.43
C ALA A 335 -23.91 -14.86 -22.27
N ILE A 336 -24.45 -15.97 -21.76
CA ILE A 336 -23.90 -16.67 -20.59
C ILE A 336 -22.48 -17.21 -20.85
N GLU A 337 -22.17 -17.55 -22.10
CA GLU A 337 -20.87 -18.03 -22.56
C GLU A 337 -19.78 -16.95 -22.42
N ARG A 338 -20.15 -15.67 -22.45
CA ARG A 338 -19.23 -14.55 -22.19
C ARG A 338 -18.97 -14.36 -20.70
N ILE A 339 -19.95 -14.71 -19.85
CA ILE A 339 -19.85 -14.61 -18.38
C ILE A 339 -19.05 -15.79 -17.80
N ALA A 340 -19.25 -17.00 -18.31
CA ALA A 340 -18.66 -18.22 -17.75
C ALA A 340 -17.11 -18.17 -17.55
N PRO A 341 -16.30 -17.60 -18.47
CA PRO A 341 -14.87 -17.43 -18.26
C PRO A 341 -14.53 -16.54 -17.06
N ALA A 342 -15.30 -15.48 -16.81
CA ALA A 342 -15.10 -14.61 -15.65
C ALA A 342 -15.37 -15.34 -14.33
N ILE A 343 -16.46 -16.11 -14.26
CA ILE A 343 -16.79 -16.94 -13.09
C ILE A 343 -15.70 -17.98 -12.81
N ARG A 344 -15.16 -18.62 -13.85
CA ARG A 344 -14.03 -19.57 -13.71
C ARG A 344 -12.80 -18.90 -13.12
N ARG A 345 -12.40 -17.73 -13.66
CA ARG A 345 -11.26 -16.96 -13.13
C ARG A 345 -11.51 -16.54 -11.67
N ALA A 346 -12.73 -16.12 -11.34
CA ALA A 346 -13.11 -15.76 -9.97
C ALA A 346 -12.89 -16.93 -9.00
N ALA A 347 -13.32 -18.14 -9.37
CA ALA A 347 -13.13 -19.35 -8.57
C ALA A 347 -11.65 -19.62 -8.29
N GLU A 348 -10.77 -19.52 -9.30
CA GLU A 348 -9.32 -19.68 -9.13
C GLU A 348 -8.70 -18.59 -8.25
N VAL A 349 -9.19 -17.35 -8.36
CA VAL A 349 -8.75 -16.23 -7.51
C VAL A 349 -9.12 -16.49 -6.06
N PHE A 350 -10.36 -16.93 -5.78
CA PHE A 350 -10.82 -17.20 -4.42
C PHE A 350 -10.14 -18.42 -3.81
N ASP A 351 -9.94 -19.50 -4.56
CA ASP A 351 -9.23 -20.68 -4.07
C ASP A 351 -7.80 -20.32 -3.61
N ARG A 352 -7.07 -19.54 -4.43
CA ARG A 352 -5.74 -19.02 -4.06
C ARG A 352 -5.79 -18.04 -2.87
N LYS A 353 -6.76 -17.11 -2.84
CA LYS A 353 -6.90 -16.11 -1.78
C LYS A 353 -7.16 -16.75 -0.41
N PHE A 354 -8.04 -17.75 -0.37
CA PHE A 354 -8.45 -18.43 0.85
C PHE A 354 -7.61 -19.67 1.18
N ARG A 355 -6.55 -19.95 0.40
CA ARG A 355 -5.53 -20.98 0.66
C ARG A 355 -6.14 -22.35 1.00
N GLY A 356 -7.18 -22.74 0.27
CA GLY A 356 -7.87 -24.03 0.45
C GLY A 356 -9.03 -24.04 1.44
N ASP A 357 -9.40 -22.91 2.08
CA ASP A 357 -10.69 -22.79 2.79
C ASP A 357 -11.83 -22.77 1.77
N LYS A 358 -12.28 -23.97 1.38
CA LYS A 358 -13.29 -24.20 0.34
C LYS A 358 -14.63 -23.53 0.66
N LEU A 359 -15.00 -23.42 1.94
CA LEU A 359 -16.25 -22.79 2.34
C LEU A 359 -16.19 -21.28 2.07
N LYS A 360 -15.12 -20.60 2.49
CA LYS A 360 -14.96 -19.16 2.20
C LYS A 360 -14.86 -18.87 0.70
N ALA A 361 -14.13 -19.71 -0.04
CA ALA A 361 -14.03 -19.57 -1.49
C ALA A 361 -15.40 -19.70 -2.17
N ARG A 362 -16.19 -20.72 -1.78
CA ARG A 362 -17.55 -20.92 -2.27
C ARG A 362 -18.47 -19.75 -1.91
N MET A 363 -18.47 -19.30 -0.66
CA MET A 363 -19.27 -18.15 -0.23
C MET A 363 -18.91 -16.86 -0.97
N ALA A 364 -17.64 -16.65 -1.31
CA ALA A 364 -17.22 -15.51 -2.13
C ALA A 364 -17.71 -15.64 -3.58
N LEU A 365 -17.67 -16.85 -4.16
CA LEU A 365 -18.15 -17.12 -5.51
C LEU A 365 -19.68 -16.98 -5.63
N GLU A 366 -20.45 -17.45 -4.64
CA GLU A 366 -21.92 -17.35 -4.60
C GLU A 366 -22.42 -15.90 -4.57
N ARG A 367 -21.55 -14.93 -4.22
CA ARG A 367 -21.88 -13.51 -4.32
C ARG A 367 -21.85 -12.98 -5.76
N ILE A 368 -21.29 -13.71 -6.71
CA ILE A 368 -21.26 -13.31 -8.13
C ILE A 368 -22.40 -14.02 -8.85
N VAL A 369 -23.39 -13.24 -9.27
CA VAL A 369 -24.62 -13.70 -9.91
C VAL A 369 -24.56 -13.36 -11.40
N PRO A 370 -24.50 -14.35 -12.31
CA PRO A 370 -24.62 -14.12 -13.75
C PRO A 370 -25.98 -13.50 -14.09
N ASP A 371 -26.01 -12.46 -14.92
CA ASP A 371 -27.21 -11.68 -15.20
C ASP A 371 -27.25 -11.19 -16.65
N THR A 372 -27.57 -12.07 -17.60
CA THR A 372 -27.64 -11.71 -19.04
C THR A 372 -28.69 -10.64 -19.34
N ASP A 373 -29.75 -10.60 -18.55
CA ASP A 373 -30.89 -9.69 -18.74
C ASP A 373 -30.69 -8.32 -18.09
N GLY A 374 -29.61 -8.12 -17.32
CA GLY A 374 -29.33 -6.87 -16.61
C GLY A 374 -30.34 -6.53 -15.50
N ARG A 375 -31.05 -7.52 -14.94
CA ARG A 375 -32.09 -7.29 -13.92
C ARG A 375 -31.52 -6.74 -12.61
N GLY A 376 -30.27 -7.05 -12.32
CA GLY A 376 -29.53 -6.61 -11.14
C GLY A 376 -29.34 -5.10 -11.05
N ALA A 377 -29.33 -4.39 -12.19
CA ALA A 377 -29.15 -2.94 -12.25
C ALA A 377 -30.16 -2.16 -11.38
N ARG A 378 -31.40 -2.67 -11.25
CA ARG A 378 -32.47 -2.03 -10.44
C ARG A 378 -32.19 -2.04 -8.94
N GLN A 379 -31.43 -3.02 -8.46
CA GLN A 379 -31.12 -3.19 -7.05
C GLN A 379 -29.72 -2.68 -6.68
N ALA A 380 -28.91 -2.34 -7.68
CA ALA A 380 -27.54 -1.91 -7.50
C ALA A 380 -27.44 -0.58 -6.76
N ASP A 381 -26.49 -0.51 -5.83
CA ASP A 381 -26.04 0.74 -5.21
C ASP A 381 -24.92 1.36 -6.06
N VAL A 382 -24.19 0.53 -6.81
CA VAL A 382 -23.12 0.94 -7.72
C VAL A 382 -23.25 0.17 -9.03
N VAL A 383 -23.29 0.88 -10.15
CA VAL A 383 -23.25 0.32 -11.50
C VAL A 383 -21.92 0.68 -12.15
N ILE A 384 -21.20 -0.31 -12.66
CA ILE A 384 -19.89 -0.13 -13.30
C ILE A 384 -19.95 -0.68 -14.71
N GLU A 385 -19.84 0.21 -15.67
CA GLU A 385 -19.69 -0.14 -17.08
C GLU A 385 -18.23 -0.50 -17.39
N ALA A 386 -18.02 -1.69 -17.98
CA ALA A 386 -16.71 -2.22 -18.40
C ALA A 386 -16.80 -2.95 -19.76
N ILE A 387 -17.62 -2.42 -20.68
CA ILE A 387 -17.70 -2.84 -22.08
C ILE A 387 -16.54 -2.25 -22.90
N PHE A 388 -16.45 -2.64 -24.17
CA PHE A 388 -15.41 -2.20 -25.08
C PHE A 388 -15.38 -0.67 -25.25
N GLU A 389 -14.20 -0.13 -25.57
CA GLU A 389 -13.94 1.30 -25.62
C GLU A 389 -14.53 1.95 -26.90
N ASN A 390 -15.85 2.10 -26.93
CA ASN A 390 -16.60 2.73 -28.01
C ASN A 390 -17.65 3.68 -27.45
N LEU A 391 -17.65 4.93 -27.91
CA LEU A 391 -18.49 6.00 -27.37
C LEU A 391 -19.99 5.70 -27.54
N GLU A 392 -20.43 5.38 -28.76
CA GLU A 392 -21.84 5.12 -29.07
C GLU A 392 -22.40 3.95 -28.25
N ALA A 393 -21.62 2.87 -28.12
CA ALA A 393 -22.01 1.70 -27.33
C ALA A 393 -22.21 2.05 -25.84
N LYS A 394 -21.30 2.85 -25.27
CA LYS A 394 -21.39 3.31 -23.88
C LYS A 394 -22.57 4.27 -23.69
N GLN A 395 -22.75 5.24 -24.58
CA GLN A 395 -23.88 6.18 -24.56
C GLN A 395 -25.23 5.45 -24.61
N LYS A 396 -25.38 4.47 -25.52
CA LYS A 396 -26.59 3.65 -25.63
C LYS A 396 -26.85 2.85 -24.35
N LEU A 397 -25.81 2.26 -23.77
CA LEU A 397 -25.92 1.52 -22.52
C LEU A 397 -26.37 2.43 -21.37
N PHE A 398 -25.70 3.56 -21.15
CA PHE A 398 -26.03 4.49 -20.07
C PHE A 398 -27.44 5.07 -20.21
N SER A 399 -27.87 5.40 -21.43
CA SER A 399 -29.25 5.82 -21.71
C SER A 399 -30.28 4.77 -21.31
N SER A 400 -29.99 3.49 -21.54
CA SER A 400 -30.88 2.38 -21.16
C SER A 400 -30.90 2.11 -19.65
N LEU A 401 -29.79 2.38 -18.95
CA LEU A 401 -29.64 2.17 -17.52
C LEU A 401 -30.30 3.28 -16.70
N GLU A 402 -30.25 4.53 -17.17
CA GLU A 402 -30.68 5.72 -16.41
C GLU A 402 -32.11 5.60 -15.86
N GLY A 403 -33.03 5.01 -16.63
CA GLY A 403 -34.43 4.84 -16.24
C GLY A 403 -34.72 3.64 -15.33
N ILE A 404 -33.74 2.77 -15.06
CA ILE A 404 -33.93 1.55 -14.24
C ILE A 404 -33.12 1.53 -12.96
N VAL A 405 -31.99 2.24 -12.91
CA VAL A 405 -31.12 2.31 -11.73
C VAL A 405 -31.75 3.19 -10.65
N LYS A 406 -31.43 2.94 -9.38
CA LYS A 406 -31.90 3.79 -8.28
C LYS A 406 -31.42 5.24 -8.48
N PRO A 407 -32.18 6.26 -8.05
CA PRO A 407 -31.76 7.66 -8.17
C PRO A 407 -30.44 7.97 -7.45
N ASP A 408 -30.19 7.32 -6.32
CA ASP A 408 -29.01 7.50 -5.47
C ASP A 408 -27.83 6.57 -5.82
N ALA A 409 -28.03 5.61 -6.73
CA ALA A 409 -26.98 4.71 -7.17
C ALA A 409 -25.82 5.48 -7.84
N VAL A 410 -24.60 5.00 -7.61
CA VAL A 410 -23.41 5.47 -8.33
C VAL A 410 -23.44 4.89 -9.74
N LEU A 411 -23.48 5.76 -10.76
CA LEU A 411 -23.40 5.38 -12.15
C LEU A 411 -21.98 5.65 -12.66
N ALA A 412 -21.22 4.59 -12.93
CA ALA A 412 -19.79 4.70 -13.21
C ALA A 412 -19.38 4.04 -14.52
N THR A 413 -18.42 4.64 -15.22
CA THR A 413 -17.68 4.03 -16.34
C THR A 413 -16.25 3.69 -15.94
N ASN A 414 -15.75 2.53 -16.36
CA ASN A 414 -14.34 2.13 -16.28
C ASN A 414 -13.57 2.51 -17.57
N THR A 415 -14.04 3.49 -18.34
CA THR A 415 -13.30 3.97 -19.53
C THR A 415 -11.89 4.43 -19.15
N SER A 416 -10.96 4.31 -20.09
CA SER A 416 -9.52 4.59 -19.89
C SER A 416 -9.02 5.79 -20.70
N SER A 417 -9.84 6.24 -21.65
CA SER A 417 -9.45 7.21 -22.68
C SER A 417 -10.55 8.19 -23.08
N LEU A 418 -11.82 7.80 -22.99
CA LEU A 418 -12.94 8.66 -23.34
C LEU A 418 -13.22 9.68 -22.24
N LYS A 419 -13.60 10.89 -22.63
CA LYS A 419 -14.01 11.92 -21.69
C LYS A 419 -15.36 11.57 -21.08
N ILE A 420 -15.54 11.90 -19.80
CA ILE A 420 -16.79 11.64 -19.07
C ILE A 420 -17.94 12.45 -19.67
N GLU A 421 -17.66 13.68 -20.12
CA GLU A 421 -18.60 14.58 -20.79
C GLU A 421 -19.18 13.95 -22.06
N ASP A 422 -18.33 13.33 -22.89
CA ASP A 422 -18.75 12.74 -24.15
C ASP A 422 -19.70 11.57 -23.90
N ILE A 423 -19.39 10.71 -22.92
CA ILE A 423 -20.26 9.59 -22.53
C ILE A 423 -21.57 10.10 -21.91
N GLY A 424 -21.46 11.11 -21.04
CA GLY A 424 -22.58 11.69 -20.30
C GLY A 424 -23.57 12.44 -21.19
N SER A 425 -23.17 12.92 -22.37
CA SER A 425 -24.03 13.69 -23.28
C SER A 425 -25.33 12.99 -23.73
N ALA A 426 -25.40 11.66 -23.61
CA ALA A 426 -26.60 10.88 -23.94
C ALA A 426 -27.56 10.68 -22.74
N LEU A 427 -27.15 11.06 -21.53
CA LEU A 427 -27.97 10.98 -20.32
C LEU A 427 -28.90 12.19 -20.18
N LYS A 428 -30.06 11.99 -19.55
CA LYS A 428 -30.95 13.09 -19.15
C LYS A 428 -30.36 13.89 -17.99
N ASP A 429 -29.65 13.23 -17.09
CA ASP A 429 -28.91 13.84 -15.98
C ASP A 429 -27.43 13.38 -16.01
N PRO A 430 -26.60 14.05 -16.84
CA PRO A 430 -25.17 13.74 -16.95
C PRO A 430 -24.40 13.94 -15.65
N SER A 431 -24.89 14.77 -14.73
CA SER A 431 -24.21 15.08 -13.46
C SER A 431 -24.01 13.86 -12.57
N ARG A 432 -24.79 12.79 -12.79
CA ARG A 432 -24.71 11.53 -12.04
C ARG A 432 -23.58 10.62 -12.49
N LEU A 433 -23.05 10.82 -13.70
CA LEU A 433 -22.01 9.96 -14.26
C LEU A 433 -20.65 10.33 -13.67
N VAL A 434 -19.95 9.31 -13.18
CA VAL A 434 -18.55 9.40 -12.73
C VAL A 434 -17.68 8.41 -13.50
N GLY A 435 -16.38 8.67 -13.58
CA GLY A 435 -15.41 7.64 -13.91
C GLY A 435 -14.95 6.90 -12.65
N ILE A 436 -14.87 5.58 -12.72
CA ILE A 436 -14.17 4.75 -11.73
C ILE A 436 -13.19 3.89 -12.51
N HIS A 437 -12.00 4.44 -12.77
CA HIS A 437 -11.00 3.84 -13.64
C HIS A 437 -10.07 2.92 -12.82
N PHE A 438 -10.24 1.61 -13.03
CA PHE A 438 -9.43 0.55 -12.46
C PHE A 438 -8.24 0.21 -13.36
N PHE A 439 -7.15 -0.22 -12.75
CA PHE A 439 -5.95 -0.69 -13.45
C PHE A 439 -5.83 -2.21 -13.42
N ASN A 440 -5.39 -2.81 -14.52
CA ASN A 440 -5.17 -4.25 -14.65
C ASN A 440 -3.78 -4.65 -14.11
N PRO A 441 -3.64 -5.68 -13.24
CA PRO A 441 -4.71 -6.48 -12.63
C PRO A 441 -5.35 -5.80 -11.40
N VAL A 442 -6.69 -5.82 -11.34
CA VAL A 442 -7.47 -5.16 -10.27
C VAL A 442 -7.02 -5.62 -8.89
N ALA A 443 -6.66 -6.89 -8.71
CA ALA A 443 -6.22 -7.41 -7.41
C ALA A 443 -4.86 -6.84 -6.93
N LYS A 444 -4.00 -6.37 -7.85
CA LYS A 444 -2.64 -5.90 -7.53
C LYS A 444 -2.54 -4.38 -7.47
N MET A 445 -3.34 -3.68 -8.26
CA MET A 445 -3.26 -2.22 -8.38
C MET A 445 -4.03 -1.55 -7.24
N PRO A 446 -3.39 -0.75 -6.37
CA PRO A 446 -4.07 -0.17 -5.21
C PRO A 446 -4.91 1.08 -5.55
N LEU A 447 -4.49 1.84 -6.57
CA LEU A 447 -5.15 3.08 -6.99
C LEU A 447 -6.39 2.81 -7.85
N VAL A 448 -7.38 3.68 -7.72
CA VAL A 448 -8.51 3.83 -8.66
C VAL A 448 -8.73 5.33 -8.86
N GLU A 449 -8.75 5.79 -10.12
CA GLU A 449 -9.07 7.19 -10.41
C GLU A 449 -10.59 7.38 -10.37
N VAL A 450 -11.05 8.30 -9.53
CA VAL A 450 -12.44 8.76 -9.45
C VAL A 450 -12.54 10.02 -10.29
N VAL A 451 -13.04 9.88 -11.51
CA VAL A 451 -13.03 10.94 -12.51
C VAL A 451 -14.34 11.70 -12.50
N SER A 452 -14.27 13.03 -12.52
CA SER A 452 -15.44 13.92 -12.62
C SER A 452 -15.33 14.87 -13.80
N ALA A 453 -16.42 15.02 -14.54
CA ALA A 453 -16.62 16.12 -15.48
C ALA A 453 -16.89 17.44 -14.73
N GLY A 454 -16.90 18.56 -15.45
CA GLY A 454 -17.13 19.88 -14.87
C GLY A 454 -18.51 20.04 -14.21
N ASP A 455 -19.52 19.31 -14.68
CA ASP A 455 -20.91 19.32 -14.22
C ASP A 455 -21.29 18.12 -13.33
N THR A 456 -20.35 17.22 -13.03
CA THR A 456 -20.59 16.06 -12.15
C THR A 456 -20.95 16.50 -10.73
N ASP A 457 -22.02 15.93 -10.18
CA ASP A 457 -22.45 16.19 -8.82
C ASP A 457 -21.39 15.71 -7.79
N ARG A 458 -21.01 16.62 -6.89
CA ARG A 458 -20.08 16.35 -5.79
C ARG A 458 -20.56 15.23 -4.88
N SER A 459 -21.87 14.99 -4.78
CA SER A 459 -22.40 13.86 -3.99
C SER A 459 -22.09 12.52 -4.67
N ALA A 460 -22.19 12.44 -6.01
CA ALA A 460 -21.84 11.26 -6.79
C ALA A 460 -20.34 10.93 -6.67
N VAL A 461 -19.46 11.93 -6.78
CA VAL A 461 -18.01 11.77 -6.59
C VAL A 461 -17.68 11.25 -5.19
N ARG A 462 -18.36 11.77 -4.15
CA ARG A 462 -18.17 11.32 -2.76
C ARG A 462 -18.62 9.87 -2.55
N ARG A 463 -19.77 9.46 -3.11
CA ARG A 463 -20.24 8.07 -3.05
C ARG A 463 -19.30 7.13 -3.83
N ALA A 464 -18.80 7.55 -4.98
CA ALA A 464 -17.82 6.80 -5.76
C ALA A 464 -16.51 6.58 -4.98
N ALA A 465 -15.97 7.64 -4.35
CA ALA A 465 -14.79 7.52 -3.49
C ALA A 465 -15.04 6.59 -2.29
N ALA A 466 -16.22 6.68 -1.67
CA ALA A 466 -16.61 5.79 -0.57
C ALA A 466 -16.71 4.32 -1.00
N PHE A 467 -17.25 4.05 -2.19
CA PHE A 467 -17.25 2.71 -2.79
C PHE A 467 -15.83 2.18 -3.02
N VAL A 468 -14.95 2.98 -3.64
CA VAL A 468 -13.56 2.62 -3.89
C VAL A 468 -12.84 2.29 -2.58
N LYS A 469 -13.08 3.07 -1.52
CA LYS A 469 -12.57 2.79 -0.18
C LYS A 469 -13.15 1.50 0.40
N ALA A 470 -14.46 1.25 0.26
CA ALA A 470 -15.12 0.06 0.78
C ALA A 470 -14.60 -1.25 0.17
N ILE A 471 -14.00 -1.18 -1.03
CA ILE A 471 -13.32 -2.31 -1.67
C ILE A 471 -11.80 -2.38 -1.38
N ASP A 472 -11.32 -1.64 -0.38
CA ASP A 472 -9.90 -1.51 0.01
C ASP A 472 -8.99 -1.05 -1.14
N LYS A 473 -9.43 -0.02 -1.87
CA LYS A 473 -8.63 0.70 -2.88
C LYS A 473 -8.42 2.16 -2.47
N LEU A 474 -7.47 2.82 -3.12
CA LEU A 474 -7.13 4.22 -2.91
C LEU A 474 -7.85 5.08 -3.94
N PRO A 475 -8.90 5.84 -3.56
CA PRO A 475 -9.56 6.76 -4.46
C PRO A 475 -8.69 8.00 -4.71
N LEU A 476 -8.42 8.29 -5.98
CA LEU A 476 -7.80 9.53 -6.42
C LEU A 476 -8.82 10.37 -7.19
N PRO A 477 -9.24 11.53 -6.67
CA PRO A 477 -10.07 12.46 -7.44
C PRO A 477 -9.29 13.04 -8.62
N VAL A 478 -9.85 12.94 -9.83
CA VAL A 478 -9.24 13.42 -11.07
C VAL A 478 -10.31 14.14 -11.91
N ALA A 479 -9.97 15.27 -12.52
CA ALA A 479 -10.85 15.92 -13.49
C ALA A 479 -10.79 15.19 -14.84
N SER A 480 -11.91 15.14 -15.56
CA SER A 480 -11.98 14.55 -16.89
C SER A 480 -11.00 15.23 -17.84
N ALA A 481 -10.07 14.45 -18.35
CA ALA A 481 -9.06 14.87 -19.33
C ALA A 481 -8.63 13.64 -20.14
N PRO A 482 -8.13 13.81 -21.38
CA PRO A 482 -7.62 12.68 -22.17
C PRO A 482 -6.56 11.88 -21.40
N GLY A 483 -6.87 10.61 -21.09
CA GLY A 483 -5.98 9.72 -20.33
C GLY A 483 -5.87 10.04 -18.82
N PHE A 484 -6.74 10.90 -18.28
CA PHE A 484 -6.80 11.27 -16.86
C PHE A 484 -5.43 11.71 -16.33
N LEU A 485 -4.97 11.18 -15.18
CA LEU A 485 -3.61 11.42 -14.71
C LEU A 485 -2.67 10.30 -15.17
N VAL A 486 -3.00 9.05 -14.83
CA VAL A 486 -2.03 7.95 -14.95
C VAL A 486 -1.64 7.66 -16.40
N ASN A 487 -2.61 7.58 -17.32
CA ASN A 487 -2.30 7.31 -18.72
C ASN A 487 -1.65 8.53 -19.41
N ALA A 488 -2.06 9.74 -19.02
CA ALA A 488 -1.47 10.99 -19.51
C ALA A 488 0.03 11.12 -19.19
N VAL A 489 0.49 10.58 -18.04
CA VAL A 489 1.92 10.57 -17.70
C VAL A 489 2.67 9.36 -18.26
N LEU A 490 2.03 8.20 -18.39
CA LEU A 490 2.66 6.99 -18.91
C LEU A 490 2.89 7.03 -20.43
N GLY A 491 1.99 7.66 -21.18
CA GLY A 491 2.12 7.76 -22.65
C GLY A 491 3.46 8.35 -23.08
N PRO A 492 3.81 9.59 -22.68
CA PRO A 492 5.08 10.22 -23.02
C PRO A 492 6.32 9.45 -22.55
N TYR A 493 6.24 8.82 -21.37
CA TYR A 493 7.29 7.96 -20.81
C TYR A 493 7.60 6.74 -21.70
N MET A 494 6.56 6.01 -22.11
CA MET A 494 6.70 4.85 -22.99
C MET A 494 7.17 5.26 -24.38
N LEU A 495 6.64 6.36 -24.93
CA LEU A 495 7.06 6.85 -26.24
C LEU A 495 8.55 7.23 -26.27
N GLU A 496 9.06 7.89 -25.22
CA GLU A 496 10.48 8.23 -25.15
C GLU A 496 11.38 7.00 -25.05
N ALA A 497 10.97 6.00 -24.27
CA ALA A 497 11.68 4.72 -24.24
C ALA A 497 11.78 4.08 -25.63
N ILE A 498 10.69 4.12 -26.41
CA ILE A 498 10.70 3.58 -27.78
C ILE A 498 11.59 4.44 -28.70
N ARG A 499 11.62 5.77 -28.54
CA ARG A 499 12.56 6.62 -29.30
C ARG A 499 14.01 6.26 -29.03
N CYS A 500 14.39 6.02 -27.78
CA CYS A 500 15.72 5.52 -27.45
C CYS A 500 16.01 4.17 -28.16
N ALA A 501 15.01 3.30 -28.30
CA ALA A 501 15.15 2.06 -29.04
C ALA A 501 15.30 2.26 -30.56
N ASP A 502 14.63 3.26 -31.14
CA ASP A 502 14.79 3.66 -32.54
C ASP A 502 16.20 4.23 -32.82
N GLU A 503 16.79 4.91 -31.84
CA GLU A 503 18.17 5.43 -31.87
C GLU A 503 19.24 4.34 -31.67
N GLY A 504 18.83 3.09 -31.51
CA GLY A 504 19.74 1.93 -31.45
C GLY A 504 20.07 1.45 -30.04
N VAL A 505 19.50 2.04 -28.98
CA VAL A 505 19.66 1.50 -27.62
C VAL A 505 18.92 0.16 -27.50
N ALA A 506 19.60 -0.86 -26.97
CA ALA A 506 18.98 -2.16 -26.76
C ALA A 506 17.79 -2.08 -25.78
N VAL A 507 16.66 -2.71 -26.11
CA VAL A 507 15.43 -2.63 -25.30
C VAL A 507 15.64 -3.16 -23.89
N GLU A 508 16.45 -4.20 -23.70
CA GLU A 508 16.81 -4.71 -22.38
C GLU A 508 17.69 -3.75 -21.57
N ALA A 509 18.52 -2.94 -22.23
CA ALA A 509 19.32 -1.92 -21.56
C ALA A 509 18.43 -0.76 -21.07
N ILE A 510 17.42 -0.36 -21.86
CA ILE A 510 16.41 0.61 -21.46
C ILE A 510 15.62 0.09 -20.26
N ASP A 511 15.05 -1.11 -20.37
CA ASP A 511 14.32 -1.74 -19.27
C ASP A 511 15.16 -1.85 -17.99
N ARG A 512 16.43 -2.27 -18.12
CA ARG A 512 17.35 -2.37 -17.00
C ARG A 512 17.63 -1.00 -16.36
N ALA A 513 17.88 0.03 -17.15
CA ALA A 513 18.14 1.38 -16.64
C ALA A 513 16.98 1.90 -15.76
N LEU A 514 15.74 1.65 -16.17
CA LEU A 514 14.57 2.12 -15.42
C LEU A 514 14.25 1.24 -14.21
N VAL A 515 14.50 -0.07 -14.28
CA VAL A 515 14.43 -0.95 -13.09
C VAL A 515 15.51 -0.58 -12.07
N ASP A 516 16.72 -0.29 -12.54
CA ASP A 516 17.83 0.14 -11.70
C ASP A 516 17.62 1.57 -11.18
N PHE A 517 16.83 2.43 -11.86
CA PHE A 517 16.33 3.67 -11.28
C PHE A 517 15.34 3.41 -10.13
N GLY A 518 14.55 2.34 -10.21
CA GLY A 518 13.60 1.93 -9.17
C GLY A 518 12.16 1.75 -9.64
N MET A 519 11.92 1.75 -10.95
CA MET A 519 10.62 1.37 -11.50
C MET A 519 10.37 -0.14 -11.31
N PRO A 520 9.12 -0.59 -11.08
CA PRO A 520 8.82 -2.00 -10.85
C PRO A 520 9.00 -2.87 -12.10
N MET A 521 8.92 -2.25 -13.28
CA MET A 521 9.01 -2.87 -14.60
C MET A 521 9.64 -1.87 -15.56
N GLY A 522 10.39 -2.38 -16.54
CA GLY A 522 10.94 -1.54 -17.59
C GLY A 522 9.86 -1.04 -18.56
N PRO A 523 10.04 0.14 -19.19
CA PRO A 523 9.04 0.76 -20.03
C PRO A 523 8.70 -0.05 -21.30
N ILE A 524 9.66 -0.80 -21.85
CA ILE A 524 9.44 -1.60 -23.06
C ILE A 524 8.62 -2.85 -22.72
N GLU A 525 8.91 -3.51 -21.59
CA GLU A 525 8.06 -4.61 -21.12
C GLU A 525 6.66 -4.10 -20.75
N LEU A 526 6.56 -2.90 -20.17
CA LEU A 526 5.29 -2.29 -19.81
C LEU A 526 4.42 -2.01 -21.03
N VAL A 527 4.98 -1.41 -22.10
CA VAL A 527 4.20 -1.11 -23.31
C VAL A 527 3.71 -2.38 -24.01
N ASP A 528 4.50 -3.45 -24.00
CA ASP A 528 4.08 -4.77 -24.50
C ASP A 528 2.94 -5.38 -23.66
N LEU A 529 2.91 -5.13 -22.35
CA LEU A 529 1.88 -5.63 -21.44
C LEU A 529 0.56 -4.85 -21.59
N VAL A 530 0.64 -3.53 -21.76
CA VAL A 530 -0.51 -2.65 -22.02
C VAL A 530 -1.08 -2.92 -23.41
N GLY A 531 -0.21 -3.06 -24.42
CA GLY A 531 -0.55 -3.23 -25.82
C GLY A 531 -0.11 -2.04 -26.66
N LEU A 532 0.60 -2.32 -27.76
CA LEU A 532 1.19 -1.26 -28.61
C LEU A 532 0.15 -0.43 -29.36
N ASP A 533 -1.01 -1.00 -29.69
CA ASP A 533 -2.14 -0.28 -30.27
C ASP A 533 -2.74 0.76 -29.32
N VAL A 534 -2.85 0.41 -28.03
CA VAL A 534 -3.30 1.33 -26.99
C VAL A 534 -2.30 2.47 -26.81
N ALA A 535 -0.99 2.15 -26.77
CA ALA A 535 0.06 3.15 -26.67
C ALA A 535 0.08 4.09 -27.89
N MET A 536 -0.17 3.56 -29.09
CA MET A 536 -0.27 4.36 -30.32
C MET A 536 -1.49 5.28 -30.29
N ALA A 537 -2.66 4.79 -29.85
CA ALA A 537 -3.87 5.60 -29.72
C ALA A 537 -3.71 6.71 -28.67
N ALA A 538 -3.14 6.39 -27.50
CA ALA A 538 -2.86 7.36 -26.44
C ALA A 538 -1.84 8.41 -26.90
N GLY A 539 -0.79 8.01 -27.63
CA GLY A 539 0.18 8.92 -28.22
C GLY A 539 -0.48 9.94 -29.13
N LYS A 540 -1.32 9.49 -30.08
CA LYS A 540 -2.04 10.38 -31.01
C LYS A 540 -2.95 11.37 -30.27
N ALA A 541 -3.69 10.91 -29.25
CA ALA A 541 -4.58 11.76 -28.47
C ALA A 541 -3.84 12.83 -27.64
N LEU A 542 -2.61 12.52 -27.17
CA LEU A 542 -1.83 13.41 -26.30
C LEU A 542 -0.91 14.38 -27.07
N THR A 543 -0.35 13.98 -28.21
CA THR A 543 0.63 14.79 -28.95
C THR A 543 0.03 15.53 -30.14
N GLY A 544 -1.16 15.14 -30.62
CA GLY A 544 -1.82 15.77 -31.77
C GLY A 544 -1.04 15.67 -33.09
N ALA A 545 0.05 14.91 -33.14
CA ALA A 545 0.96 14.81 -34.27
C ALA A 545 1.29 13.34 -34.60
N ASP A 546 1.49 13.04 -35.88
CA ASP A 546 1.90 11.73 -36.42
C ASP A 546 3.38 11.39 -36.13
N THR A 547 3.87 11.77 -34.95
CA THR A 547 5.27 11.57 -34.49
C THR A 547 5.44 10.28 -33.68
N ALA A 548 4.65 9.26 -34.01
CA ALA A 548 4.79 7.94 -33.40
C ALA A 548 6.18 7.37 -33.75
N PRO A 549 6.89 6.76 -32.78
CA PRO A 549 8.17 6.10 -33.05
C PRO A 549 8.05 5.07 -34.18
N ARG A 550 9.12 4.91 -34.96
CA ARG A 550 9.14 4.07 -36.17
C ARG A 550 8.85 2.62 -35.82
N ARG A 551 9.57 2.05 -34.85
CA ARG A 551 9.36 0.66 -34.42
C ARG A 551 7.96 0.39 -33.88
N LEU A 552 7.34 1.37 -33.21
CA LEU A 552 5.97 1.24 -32.73
C LEU A 552 5.01 1.06 -33.92
N THR A 553 5.13 1.93 -34.92
CA THR A 553 4.32 1.89 -36.15
C THR A 553 4.52 0.59 -36.92
N GLU A 554 5.78 0.15 -37.10
CA GLU A 554 6.13 -1.09 -37.79
C GLU A 554 5.52 -2.33 -37.08
N LEU A 555 5.64 -2.41 -35.75
CA LEU A 555 5.11 -3.54 -34.97
C LEU A 555 3.58 -3.60 -35.01
N VAL A 556 2.90 -2.45 -34.88
CA VAL A 556 1.44 -2.40 -34.94
C VAL A 556 0.95 -2.78 -36.35
N ALA A 557 1.60 -2.28 -37.40
CA ALA A 557 1.27 -2.65 -38.78
C ALA A 557 1.47 -4.15 -39.05
N ALA A 558 2.45 -4.79 -38.40
CA ALA A 558 2.69 -6.23 -38.46
C ALA A 558 1.75 -7.06 -37.55
N GLY A 559 0.81 -6.43 -36.83
CA GLY A 559 -0.09 -7.13 -35.89
C GLY A 559 0.61 -7.66 -34.64
N HIS A 560 1.83 -7.19 -34.34
CA HIS A 560 2.59 -7.53 -33.14
C HIS A 560 2.23 -6.54 -32.03
N LEU A 561 1.12 -6.81 -31.33
CA LEU A 561 0.53 -5.92 -30.33
C LEU A 561 0.96 -6.23 -28.89
N GLY A 562 2.06 -6.96 -28.69
CA GLY A 562 2.63 -7.26 -27.38
C GLY A 562 2.14 -8.59 -26.81
N LYS A 563 1.95 -8.64 -25.48
CA LYS A 563 1.61 -9.87 -24.75
C LYS A 563 0.33 -10.54 -25.26
N LYS A 564 -0.67 -9.75 -25.66
CA LYS A 564 -1.98 -10.26 -26.13
C LYS A 564 -1.91 -11.01 -27.46
N THR A 565 -0.92 -10.71 -28.29
CA THR A 565 -0.64 -11.40 -29.57
C THR A 565 0.57 -12.32 -29.45
N GLY A 566 1.14 -12.50 -28.25
CA GLY A 566 2.34 -13.31 -28.02
C GLY A 566 3.66 -12.67 -28.49
N ARG A 567 3.62 -11.47 -29.06
CA ARG A 567 4.80 -10.78 -29.64
C ARG A 567 4.57 -9.27 -29.75
N GLY A 568 5.56 -8.50 -29.29
CA GLY A 568 5.72 -7.05 -29.47
C GLY A 568 7.20 -6.72 -29.61
N PHE A 569 7.74 -5.84 -28.76
CA PHE A 569 9.19 -5.67 -28.62
C PHE A 569 9.86 -6.94 -28.08
N TYR A 570 9.16 -7.68 -27.23
CA TYR A 570 9.58 -9.00 -26.75
C TYR A 570 8.71 -10.11 -27.34
N ALA A 571 9.27 -11.32 -27.39
CA ALA A 571 8.48 -12.53 -27.53
C ALA A 571 7.88 -12.91 -26.16
N TRP A 572 6.62 -13.38 -26.13
CA TRP A 572 5.92 -13.73 -24.90
C TRP A 572 5.59 -15.22 -24.87
N THR A 573 6.17 -15.93 -23.91
CA THR A 573 5.95 -17.38 -23.72
C THR A 573 5.47 -17.64 -22.30
N GLY A 574 4.35 -18.35 -22.13
CA GLY A 574 3.78 -18.62 -20.81
C GLY A 574 3.44 -17.34 -20.02
N GLY A 575 3.12 -16.24 -20.71
CA GLY A 575 2.83 -14.95 -20.10
C GLY A 575 4.04 -14.18 -19.57
N ARG A 576 5.27 -14.58 -19.92
CA ARG A 576 6.52 -13.88 -19.58
C ARG A 576 7.25 -13.41 -20.82
N ALA A 577 7.79 -12.19 -20.76
CA ALA A 577 8.67 -11.66 -21.79
C ALA A 577 9.99 -12.45 -21.84
N GLN A 578 10.40 -12.85 -23.03
CA GLN A 578 11.70 -13.48 -23.29
C GLN A 578 12.73 -12.36 -23.52
N LYS A 579 13.62 -12.16 -22.53
CA LYS A 579 14.61 -11.07 -22.55
C LYS A 579 16.02 -11.62 -22.72
N ALA A 580 16.83 -10.98 -23.56
CA ALA A 580 18.26 -11.25 -23.62
C ALA A 580 18.97 -10.68 -22.39
N LYS A 581 20.26 -10.99 -22.24
CA LYS A 581 21.09 -10.34 -21.21
C LYS A 581 21.26 -8.86 -21.59
N ALA A 582 20.82 -7.96 -20.72
CA ALA A 582 20.99 -6.53 -20.91
C ALA A 582 22.48 -6.16 -20.99
N GLY A 583 22.86 -5.35 -21.97
CA GLY A 583 24.14 -4.65 -22.01
C GLY A 583 24.19 -3.51 -20.99
N ALA A 584 25.32 -2.81 -20.93
CA ALA A 584 25.42 -1.58 -20.14
C ALA A 584 24.48 -0.50 -20.73
N ALA A 585 23.67 0.12 -19.87
CA ALA A 585 22.87 1.26 -20.27
C ALA A 585 23.76 2.50 -20.43
N PRO A 586 23.54 3.32 -21.47
CA PRO A 586 24.15 4.64 -21.56
C PRO A 586 23.89 5.49 -20.31
N ASP A 587 24.89 6.27 -19.91
CA ASP A 587 24.77 7.20 -18.79
C ASP A 587 23.66 8.23 -19.06
N GLY A 588 22.86 8.54 -18.04
CA GLY A 588 21.74 9.49 -18.15
C GLY A 588 20.50 8.95 -18.86
N LEU A 589 20.49 7.69 -19.31
CA LEU A 589 19.35 7.12 -20.05
C LEU A 589 18.07 7.11 -19.19
N ALA A 590 18.17 6.76 -17.91
CA ALA A 590 17.01 6.73 -17.02
C ALA A 590 16.40 8.14 -16.87
N GLU A 591 17.23 9.15 -16.64
CA GLU A 591 16.82 10.55 -16.51
C GLU A 591 16.16 11.06 -17.79
N ARG A 592 16.72 10.71 -18.96
CA ARG A 592 16.13 11.04 -20.26
C ARG A 592 14.73 10.45 -20.41
N VAL A 593 14.57 9.16 -20.16
CA VAL A 593 13.28 8.47 -20.33
C VAL A 593 12.25 8.92 -19.29
N ILE A 594 12.68 9.29 -18.08
CA ILE A 594 11.79 9.77 -17.01
C ILE A 594 11.37 11.23 -17.24
N ARG A 595 12.19 12.06 -17.86
CA ARG A 595 11.91 13.50 -18.03
C ARG A 595 10.51 13.79 -18.62
N PRO A 596 10.05 13.12 -19.70
CA PRO A 596 8.69 13.30 -20.21
C PRO A 596 7.58 12.98 -19.21
N LEU A 597 7.78 11.99 -18.33
CA LEU A 597 6.85 11.65 -17.24
C LEU A 597 6.74 12.79 -16.24
N LEU A 598 7.87 13.37 -15.84
CA LEU A 598 7.92 14.51 -14.92
C LEU A 598 7.21 15.73 -15.51
N ASP A 599 7.50 16.03 -16.79
CA ASP A 599 6.88 17.15 -17.49
C ASP A 599 5.38 16.95 -17.69
N ALA A 600 4.93 15.73 -18.01
CA ALA A 600 3.52 15.40 -18.10
C ALA A 600 2.81 15.53 -16.76
N THR A 601 3.44 15.09 -15.67
CA THR A 601 2.87 15.23 -14.32
C THR A 601 2.68 16.70 -13.96
N ARG A 602 3.70 17.54 -14.21
CA ARG A 602 3.61 18.98 -13.99
C ARG A 602 2.52 19.64 -14.83
N ARG A 603 2.37 19.22 -16.10
CA ARG A 603 1.27 19.71 -16.96
C ARG A 603 -0.11 19.35 -16.39
N CYS A 604 -0.30 18.12 -15.93
CA CYS A 604 -1.57 17.69 -15.33
C CYS A 604 -1.94 18.53 -14.10
N VAL A 605 -0.96 18.86 -13.24
CA VAL A 605 -1.17 19.77 -12.12
C VAL A 605 -1.55 21.17 -12.60
N ASN A 606 -0.79 21.74 -13.53
CA ASN A 606 -1.04 23.10 -14.05
C ASN A 606 -2.40 23.24 -14.75
N GLN A 607 -2.91 22.16 -15.36
CA GLN A 607 -4.21 22.11 -16.02
C GLN A 607 -5.37 21.81 -15.06
N GLY A 608 -5.08 21.55 -13.77
CA GLY A 608 -6.11 21.22 -12.78
C GLY A 608 -6.70 19.81 -12.94
N VAL A 609 -6.01 18.90 -13.65
CA VAL A 609 -6.42 17.48 -13.75
C VAL A 609 -6.45 16.83 -12.36
N VAL A 610 -5.54 17.26 -11.48
CA VAL A 610 -5.56 16.94 -10.06
C VAL A 610 -5.43 18.24 -9.26
N ALA A 611 -5.98 18.24 -8.05
CA ALA A 611 -6.11 19.47 -7.25
C ALA A 611 -4.76 20.06 -6.83
N ASP A 612 -3.72 19.25 -6.66
CA ASP A 612 -2.39 19.69 -6.26
C ASP A 612 -1.28 18.68 -6.55
N VAL A 613 -0.05 19.09 -6.26
CA VAL A 613 1.20 18.35 -6.42
C VAL A 613 1.22 17.04 -5.63
N ASP A 614 0.67 17.03 -4.42
CA ASP A 614 0.70 15.84 -3.55
C ASP A 614 -0.21 14.74 -4.10
N LEU A 615 -1.41 15.09 -4.60
CA LEU A 615 -2.28 14.13 -5.28
C LEU A 615 -1.68 13.62 -6.59
N ALA A 616 -0.98 14.48 -7.34
CA ALA A 616 -0.26 14.06 -8.53
C ALA A 616 0.80 13.02 -8.19
N ASP A 617 1.65 13.29 -7.19
CA ASP A 617 2.66 12.36 -6.73
C ASP A 617 2.04 11.04 -6.26
N ALA A 618 0.98 11.11 -5.46
CA ALA A 618 0.28 9.93 -4.95
C ALA A 618 -0.28 9.08 -6.10
N GLY A 619 -0.96 9.70 -7.05
CA GLY A 619 -1.52 9.02 -8.22
C GLY A 619 -0.46 8.35 -9.07
N VAL A 620 0.66 9.03 -9.33
CA VAL A 620 1.74 8.45 -10.15
C VAL A 620 2.46 7.32 -9.39
N ILE A 621 2.73 7.45 -8.09
CA ILE A 621 3.34 6.38 -7.28
C ILE A 621 2.43 5.15 -7.24
N PHE A 622 1.17 5.30 -6.84
CA PHE A 622 0.27 4.17 -6.60
C PHE A 622 -0.38 3.62 -7.88
N GLY A 623 -0.39 4.40 -8.96
CA GLY A 623 -0.92 4.02 -10.27
C GLY A 623 0.13 3.41 -11.19
N THR A 624 1.36 3.95 -11.21
CA THR A 624 2.43 3.49 -12.12
C THR A 624 3.53 2.69 -11.42
N GLY A 625 3.64 2.82 -10.10
CA GLY A 625 4.76 2.29 -9.32
C GLY A 625 6.01 3.16 -9.37
N PHE A 626 5.88 4.46 -9.68
CA PHE A 626 7.02 5.39 -9.68
C PHE A 626 7.82 5.30 -8.38
N ALA A 627 9.15 5.26 -8.51
CA ALA A 627 10.12 4.94 -7.47
C ALA A 627 9.80 5.61 -6.10
N PRO A 628 9.20 4.89 -5.14
CA PRO A 628 8.66 5.51 -3.92
C PRO A 628 9.71 6.20 -3.04
N PHE A 629 10.96 5.72 -3.06
CA PHE A 629 12.08 6.32 -2.31
C PHE A 629 12.43 7.75 -2.76
N THR A 630 11.91 8.21 -3.90
CA THR A 630 12.08 9.59 -4.41
C THR A 630 10.98 10.55 -3.93
N GLY A 631 9.92 10.01 -3.31
CA GLY A 631 8.78 10.78 -2.83
C GLY A 631 7.73 11.09 -3.91
N GLY A 632 7.98 10.75 -5.18
CA GLY A 632 7.08 11.04 -6.29
C GLY A 632 7.72 11.93 -7.35
N PRO A 633 7.14 12.00 -8.56
CA PRO A 633 7.71 12.74 -9.69
C PRO A 633 7.98 14.23 -9.40
N MET A 634 7.05 14.93 -8.75
CA MET A 634 7.20 16.36 -8.47
C MET A 634 8.17 16.62 -7.32
N SER A 635 8.13 15.79 -6.26
CA SER A 635 9.14 15.77 -5.20
C SER A 635 10.56 15.53 -5.75
N TYR A 636 10.70 14.56 -6.67
CA TYR A 636 11.96 14.26 -7.34
C TYR A 636 12.45 15.44 -8.19
N LEU A 637 11.56 16.07 -8.97
CA LEU A 637 11.89 17.25 -9.76
C LEU A 637 12.38 18.42 -8.89
N ALA A 638 11.73 18.64 -7.74
CA ALA A 638 12.16 19.65 -6.78
C ALA A 638 13.53 19.34 -6.17
N ALA A 639 13.83 18.07 -5.88
CA ALA A 639 15.13 17.64 -5.38
C ALA A 639 16.25 17.88 -6.41
N LEU A 640 15.99 17.57 -7.70
CA LEU A 640 16.93 17.85 -8.78
C LEU A 640 17.23 19.35 -8.91
N GLY A 641 16.21 20.21 -8.79
CA GLY A 641 16.38 21.66 -8.84
C GLY A 641 17.25 22.21 -7.70
N ARG A 642 17.12 21.66 -6.49
CA ARG A 642 17.97 22.03 -5.35
C ARG A 642 19.42 21.58 -5.52
N ALA A 643 19.65 20.40 -6.06
CA ALA A 643 21.00 19.90 -6.34
C ALA A 643 21.69 20.76 -7.40
N GLY A 644 21.00 21.08 -8.51
CA GLY A 644 21.55 21.96 -9.55
C GLY A 644 21.85 23.38 -9.07
N ALA A 645 21.07 23.91 -8.13
CA ALA A 645 21.32 25.23 -7.53
C ALA A 645 22.49 25.24 -6.52
N ALA A 646 22.77 24.10 -5.87
CA ALA A 646 23.91 23.94 -4.96
C ALA A 646 25.24 23.79 -5.71
N ASP A 647 25.22 23.18 -6.90
CA ASP A 647 26.38 23.06 -7.78
C ASP A 647 26.67 24.37 -8.56
N SER A 648 25.72 25.30 -8.64
CA SER A 648 25.85 26.57 -9.36
C SER A 648 26.25 27.76 -8.48
N HIS A 649 27.13 27.57 -7.50
CA HIS A 649 27.80 28.69 -6.81
C HIS A 649 28.77 29.40 -7.77
N VAL A 650 28.20 30.16 -8.70
CA VAL A 650 28.84 31.29 -9.39
C VAL A 650 28.59 32.53 -8.52
N GLU A 651 29.63 33.33 -8.34
CA GLU A 651 29.65 34.54 -7.49
C GLU A 651 28.42 35.46 -7.68
N PRO A 652 28.00 36.16 -6.62
CA PRO A 652 26.90 37.11 -6.70
C PRO A 652 27.29 38.29 -7.58
N VAL A 653 26.78 38.34 -8.81
CA VAL A 653 26.79 39.58 -9.59
C VAL A 653 25.87 40.57 -8.90
N ALA A 654 26.48 41.63 -8.36
CA ALA A 654 25.81 42.75 -7.75
C ALA A 654 24.81 43.39 -8.73
N LEU A 655 23.52 43.32 -8.40
CA LEU A 655 22.52 44.21 -8.98
C LEU A 655 22.70 45.60 -8.36
N ALA A 656 23.39 46.46 -9.11
CA ALA A 656 23.50 47.88 -8.82
C ALA A 656 22.11 48.55 -8.91
N LYS A 657 21.79 49.33 -7.86
CA LYS A 657 20.71 50.33 -7.85
C LYS A 657 21.15 51.58 -8.63
N ALA A 658 20.27 52.10 -9.48
CA ALA A 658 20.10 53.50 -9.96
C ALA A 658 19.55 53.45 -11.40
N ALA A 659 18.57 54.23 -11.86
CA ALA A 659 17.74 55.31 -11.32
C ALA A 659 16.40 55.27 -12.06
#